data_AF-A0A0F9KKL5-F1
#
_entry.id   AF-A0A0F9KKL5-F1
#
_cell.length_a   1.000
_cell.length_b   1.000
_cell.length_c   1.000
_cell.angle_alpha   90.00
_cell.angle_beta   90.00
_cell.angle_gamma   90.00
#
_symmetry.space_group_name_H-M   'P 1'
#
loop_
_entity.id
_entity.type
_entity.pdbx_description
1 polymer ?
#
loop_
_entity_poly.entity_id
_entity_poly.type
_entity_poly.pdbx_seq_one_letter_code
_entity_poly.pdbx_strand_id
1 'polypeptide(L)'
;DSLRTKMAFDVYNMLKENDSNYMLPRSKLVEVNINGNYQGLYLLSERIDRKMMNLDQENIVNPKENDVIFKTTDWDGDFFTIPNISNSPWEQLYPNIVDLSQIPINLTQFINNTSEENFFNEEYGIFTIFDKSEIIDNLLFGLLVGHEIIEGSSYYLINNLKNPEGFFFLPWNFAQSWGFSKDGFIPNDLWLNETTNEIESVCWSKLYYRLLFPSNISINNEFVSEIKNRWGYVRSNMWKTNDLISYFNKVYSPLLNTLFRTISDNDFVKDFADVIESWILTRLNLLDNIFNEQDTVFYDNFKSPFREDDEIFGFSSPAARRHYFKSSLLFSNQKIHEVGVVIQEDYFSDMNVRKDDNNRITQRKYMPVDVSIDNYSMDNTGFRIRGNYNALYPKDSFKLKFSETELYLGEGLYKYILENENRRFLGLRRLNLRAAPIDFSLMNEVAGYKIYEILGYPHPRVSWAKLYITETDKDGNIIKPKDYKGLYLLTEDIDKTFLNYNFKNPDGNLYKSTEIFANLAYQADLKNYLTWDGRRVYELRTNKMQDDYSDLEKFIQSINFNWSNIQNVTNMTLLAKYFAASNFQGNWDDYVFLPHNFFLYSDPNFGFVLIPWDIEQNLNMGTSFSIIGFENPYSPDFRYAPLLSGYKEYFEYISNWAQIDPDPRPLWDNLINKSLNGLDFEIPYNNSHQKIVDNIPSLINQITFWFDLIETTVITKFNFTDPSPDPAVVLWYPDQIPISWFNLDKNRVLTFLDDRKQFVSDQLP
;
A
#
# COMPACT_ATOMS: atom_id res chain seq x y z
N ASP A 1 -7.22 20.14 -15.46
CA ASP A 1 -5.78 20.38 -15.17
C ASP A 1 -5.35 21.83 -15.35
N SER A 2 -5.59 22.45 -16.51
CA SER A 2 -5.16 23.84 -16.80
C SER A 2 -5.61 24.85 -15.75
N LEU A 3 -6.87 24.78 -15.29
CA LEU A 3 -7.38 25.68 -14.26
C LEU A 3 -6.71 25.45 -12.89
N ARG A 4 -6.56 24.18 -12.46
CA ARG A 4 -5.91 23.81 -11.20
C ARG A 4 -4.44 24.25 -11.18
N THR A 5 -3.74 24.09 -12.29
CA THR A 5 -2.35 24.56 -12.47
C THR A 5 -2.28 26.09 -12.37
N LYS A 6 -3.20 26.80 -13.03
CA LYS A 6 -3.27 28.27 -12.93
C LYS A 6 -3.49 28.72 -11.49
N MET A 7 -4.46 28.13 -10.80
CA MET A 7 -4.76 28.45 -9.41
C MET A 7 -3.54 28.19 -8.53
N ALA A 8 -2.88 27.04 -8.70
CA ALA A 8 -1.69 26.69 -7.96
C ALA A 8 -0.56 27.72 -8.16
N PHE A 9 -0.29 28.14 -9.41
CA PHE A 9 0.69 29.18 -9.71
C PHE A 9 0.34 30.51 -9.01
N ASP A 10 -0.89 30.98 -9.15
CA ASP A 10 -1.30 32.27 -8.60
C ASP A 10 -1.33 32.23 -7.06
N VAL A 11 -1.82 31.14 -6.44
CA VAL A 11 -1.90 30.97 -4.98
C VAL A 11 -0.51 30.83 -4.35
N TYR A 12 0.40 30.09 -4.97
CA TYR A 12 1.79 30.04 -4.53
C TYR A 12 2.43 31.42 -4.58
N ASN A 13 2.22 32.15 -5.67
CA ASN A 13 2.75 33.50 -5.85
C ASN A 13 2.15 34.53 -4.89
N MET A 14 1.05 34.23 -4.19
CA MET A 14 0.54 35.08 -3.10
C MET A 14 1.44 35.06 -1.86
N LEU A 15 2.24 34.00 -1.67
CA LEU A 15 3.19 33.90 -0.55
C LEU A 15 4.39 34.85 -0.72
N LYS A 16 4.59 35.36 -1.94
CA LYS A 16 5.69 36.25 -2.28
C LYS A 16 5.59 37.57 -1.50
N GLU A 17 6.57 37.80 -0.65
CA GLU A 17 6.88 39.13 -0.12
C GLU A 17 7.79 39.89 -1.10
N ASN A 18 7.88 41.22 -0.98
CA ASN A 18 8.33 42.13 -2.04
C ASN A 18 9.70 41.84 -2.70
N ASP A 19 10.53 40.94 -2.15
CA ASP A 19 11.84 40.56 -2.68
C ASP A 19 12.10 39.02 -2.73
N SER A 20 11.07 38.15 -2.76
CA SER A 20 11.32 36.70 -2.85
C SER A 20 11.94 36.27 -4.20
N ASN A 21 12.97 35.41 -4.12
CA ASN A 21 13.72 34.87 -5.27
C ASN A 21 13.05 33.63 -5.92
N TYR A 22 11.98 33.10 -5.32
CA TYR A 22 11.19 31.98 -5.82
C TYR A 22 9.76 32.42 -6.17
N MET A 23 9.34 32.11 -7.40
CA MET A 23 8.01 32.44 -7.92
C MET A 23 7.65 31.42 -9.00
N LEU A 24 6.40 30.95 -9.02
CA LEU A 24 5.88 30.11 -10.08
C LEU A 24 5.54 30.92 -11.34
N PRO A 25 5.48 30.28 -12.52
CA PRO A 25 5.27 30.96 -13.79
C PRO A 25 4.04 31.85 -13.82
N ARG A 26 4.13 33.01 -14.47
CA ARG A 26 2.91 33.74 -14.83
C ARG A 26 2.14 32.93 -15.86
N SER A 27 0.82 32.91 -15.73
CA SER A 27 -0.03 32.11 -16.60
C SER A 27 -1.40 32.71 -16.90
N LYS A 28 -1.94 32.36 -18.07
CA LYS A 28 -3.24 32.80 -18.56
C LYS A 28 -3.95 31.67 -19.29
N LEU A 29 -5.23 31.48 -19.00
CA LEU A 29 -6.09 30.57 -19.76
C LEU A 29 -6.42 31.19 -21.12
N VAL A 30 -6.29 30.39 -22.18
CA VAL A 30 -6.47 30.82 -23.57
C VAL A 30 -7.23 29.78 -24.37
N GLU A 31 -7.97 30.23 -25.39
CA GLU A 31 -8.57 29.34 -26.38
C GLU A 31 -7.60 29.15 -27.55
N VAL A 32 -7.37 27.90 -27.93
CA VAL A 32 -6.42 27.55 -29.00
C VAL A 32 -7.15 27.14 -30.26
N ASN A 33 -6.71 27.68 -31.40
CA ASN A 33 -7.16 27.29 -32.73
C ASN A 33 -5.95 26.86 -33.57
N ILE A 34 -5.99 25.65 -34.13
CA ILE A 34 -4.95 25.13 -35.03
C ILE A 34 -5.53 25.07 -36.44
N ASN A 35 -4.98 25.85 -37.36
CA ASN A 35 -5.46 25.97 -38.75
C ASN A 35 -6.96 26.33 -38.85
N GLY A 36 -7.45 27.17 -37.94
CA GLY A 36 -8.86 27.57 -37.87
C GLY A 36 -9.77 26.56 -37.16
N ASN A 37 -9.26 25.39 -36.75
CA ASN A 37 -10.01 24.41 -35.99
C ASN A 37 -9.83 24.66 -34.49
N TYR A 38 -10.94 24.85 -33.79
CA TYR A 38 -10.96 25.03 -32.34
C TYR A 38 -10.48 23.77 -31.62
N GLN A 39 -9.52 23.94 -30.71
CA GLN A 39 -8.90 22.85 -29.95
C GLN A 39 -9.29 22.85 -28.47
N GLY A 40 -9.97 23.89 -27.99
CA GLY A 40 -10.37 24.00 -26.59
C GLY A 40 -9.56 24.99 -25.77
N LEU A 41 -9.72 24.87 -24.45
CA LEU A 41 -9.08 25.70 -23.44
C LEU A 41 -7.70 25.15 -23.05
N TYR A 42 -6.69 26.00 -23.04
CA TYR A 42 -5.31 25.68 -22.66
C TYR A 42 -4.80 26.65 -21.61
N LEU A 43 -3.74 26.24 -20.89
CA LEU A 43 -2.96 27.15 -20.05
C LEU A 43 -1.72 27.61 -20.83
N LEU A 44 -1.64 28.91 -21.10
CA LEU A 44 -0.41 29.54 -21.55
C LEU A 44 0.37 30.00 -20.31
N SER A 45 1.57 29.46 -20.11
CA SER A 45 2.44 29.85 -19.00
C SER A 45 3.85 30.19 -19.48
N GLU A 46 4.57 30.97 -18.68
CA GLU A 46 6.02 31.09 -18.79
C GLU A 46 6.68 29.71 -18.58
N ARG A 47 7.89 29.54 -19.12
CA ARG A 47 8.71 28.35 -18.89
C ARG A 47 9.61 28.60 -17.69
N ILE A 48 9.71 27.62 -16.79
CA ILE A 48 10.74 27.64 -15.74
C ILE A 48 12.08 27.39 -16.43
N ASP A 49 12.82 28.48 -16.61
CA ASP A 49 14.12 28.49 -17.28
C ASP A 49 15.01 29.61 -16.73
N ARG A 50 16.24 29.69 -17.24
CA ARG A 50 17.23 30.71 -16.88
C ARG A 50 16.67 32.15 -16.90
N LYS A 51 15.83 32.48 -17.87
CA LYS A 51 15.31 33.85 -18.04
C LYS A 51 14.25 34.17 -17.00
N MET A 52 13.31 33.25 -16.78
CA MET A 52 12.29 33.42 -15.76
C MET A 52 12.92 33.59 -14.37
N MET A 53 13.95 32.78 -14.09
CA MET A 53 14.65 32.77 -12.80
C MET A 53 15.73 33.85 -12.66
N ASN A 54 15.92 34.69 -13.69
CA ASN A 54 16.94 35.74 -13.73
C ASN A 54 18.36 35.24 -13.38
N LEU A 55 18.71 34.04 -13.87
CA LEU A 55 20.02 33.43 -13.64
C LEU A 55 21.08 33.99 -14.59
N ASP A 56 22.32 34.06 -14.13
CA ASP A 56 23.47 34.52 -14.90
C ASP A 56 23.78 33.60 -16.08
N GLN A 57 24.54 34.13 -17.04
CA GLN A 57 25.03 33.33 -18.16
C GLN A 57 26.05 32.31 -17.69
N GLU A 58 26.06 31.17 -18.37
CA GLU A 58 26.89 30.03 -18.02
C GLU A 58 28.38 30.39 -18.13
N ASN A 59 29.11 30.21 -17.03
CA ASN A 59 30.55 30.42 -16.92
C ASN A 59 31.29 29.09 -17.10
N ILE A 60 31.72 28.81 -18.33
CA ILE A 60 32.49 27.61 -18.67
C ILE A 60 33.90 27.63 -18.05
N VAL A 61 34.45 28.82 -17.80
CA VAL A 61 35.82 28.98 -17.26
C VAL A 61 35.86 28.70 -15.77
N ASN A 62 34.83 29.13 -15.03
CA ASN A 62 34.68 28.84 -13.61
C ASN A 62 33.34 28.13 -13.32
N PRO A 63 33.28 26.79 -13.50
CA PRO A 63 32.09 25.98 -13.24
C PRO A 63 31.38 26.24 -11.91
N LYS A 64 32.12 26.59 -10.85
CA LYS A 64 31.57 26.80 -9.50
C LYS A 64 30.78 28.10 -9.33
N GLU A 65 30.89 29.03 -10.28
CA GLU A 65 30.15 30.29 -10.31
C GLU A 65 28.83 30.18 -11.11
N ASN A 66 28.44 28.97 -11.52
CA ASN A 66 27.18 28.78 -12.25
C ASN A 66 25.99 28.62 -11.31
N ASP A 67 24.93 29.36 -11.63
CA ASP A 67 23.59 29.05 -11.18
C ASP A 67 23.11 27.72 -11.77
N VAL A 68 22.19 27.05 -11.09
CA VAL A 68 21.73 25.72 -11.50
C VAL A 68 20.22 25.61 -11.51
N ILE A 69 19.72 24.81 -12.45
CA ILE A 69 18.35 24.31 -12.49
C ILE A 69 18.44 22.81 -12.72
N PHE A 70 18.04 22.05 -11.71
CA PHE A 70 17.74 20.63 -11.84
C PHE A 70 16.23 20.44 -11.78
N LYS A 71 15.75 19.42 -12.48
CA LYS A 71 14.36 19.01 -12.44
C LYS A 71 14.31 17.55 -12.04
N THR A 72 13.37 17.19 -11.17
CA THR A 72 13.15 15.79 -10.86
C THR A 72 12.53 15.10 -12.08
N THR A 73 13.16 14.01 -12.52
CA THR A 73 12.56 13.07 -13.48
C THR A 73 11.79 12.04 -12.69
N ASP A 74 10.52 11.86 -13.03
CA ASP A 74 9.61 10.97 -12.34
C ASP A 74 9.54 11.27 -10.84
N TRP A 75 9.97 10.33 -10.02
CA TRP A 75 9.40 10.08 -8.72
C TRP A 75 10.49 9.94 -7.65
N ASP A 76 11.72 10.33 -7.95
CA ASP A 76 12.91 9.88 -7.23
C ASP A 76 13.76 11.03 -6.63
N GLY A 77 13.20 12.25 -6.56
CA GLY A 77 13.80 13.41 -5.86
C GLY A 77 13.54 13.44 -4.35
N ASP A 78 13.36 12.27 -3.71
CA ASP A 78 12.90 12.16 -2.32
C ASP A 78 14.03 12.24 -1.27
N PHE A 79 15.29 12.33 -1.72
CA PHE A 79 16.50 12.36 -0.90
C PHE A 79 16.73 11.12 -0.02
N PHE A 80 16.02 10.01 -0.21
CA PHE A 80 16.29 8.79 0.56
C PHE A 80 17.35 7.90 -0.09
N THR A 81 17.40 7.88 -1.42
CA THR A 81 18.31 7.00 -2.18
C THR A 81 19.43 7.84 -2.77
N ILE A 82 20.68 7.53 -2.43
CA ILE A 82 21.84 8.19 -3.03
C ILE A 82 21.92 7.76 -4.50
N PRO A 83 21.70 8.66 -5.48
CA PRO A 83 21.66 8.27 -6.87
C PRO A 83 23.03 7.83 -7.39
N ASN A 84 23.05 6.84 -8.29
CA ASN A 84 24.20 6.61 -9.15
C ASN A 84 24.12 7.59 -10.34
N ILE A 85 25.26 8.16 -10.77
CA ILE A 85 25.34 9.16 -11.85
C ILE A 85 24.66 8.68 -13.14
N SER A 86 24.81 7.39 -13.49
CA SER A 86 24.23 6.84 -14.72
C SER A 86 22.70 6.75 -14.72
N ASN A 87 22.07 6.71 -13.54
CA ASN A 87 20.63 6.59 -13.34
C ASN A 87 20.15 7.67 -12.35
N SER A 88 20.68 8.89 -12.49
CA SER A 88 20.31 10.01 -11.61
C SER A 88 18.85 10.43 -11.88
N PRO A 89 18.02 10.62 -10.84
CA PRO A 89 16.65 11.11 -10.99
C PRO A 89 16.56 12.62 -11.20
N TRP A 90 17.70 13.25 -11.48
CA TRP A 90 17.85 14.67 -11.66
C TRP A 90 18.25 14.97 -13.09
N GLU A 91 17.34 15.61 -13.82
CA GLU A 91 17.64 16.19 -15.12
C GLU A 91 18.24 17.58 -14.89
N GLN A 92 19.50 17.76 -15.30
CA GLN A 92 20.10 19.10 -15.33
C GLN A 92 19.56 19.87 -16.54
N LEU A 93 18.87 20.98 -16.27
CA LEU A 93 18.35 21.88 -17.30
C LEU A 93 19.20 23.13 -17.49
N TYR A 94 19.99 23.47 -16.47
CA TYR A 94 20.94 24.58 -16.51
C TYR A 94 22.04 24.36 -15.46
N PRO A 95 23.32 24.65 -15.73
CA PRO A 95 23.90 25.04 -17.03
C PRO A 95 23.78 23.97 -18.11
N ASN A 96 23.98 24.32 -19.39
CA ASN A 96 23.76 23.38 -20.52
C ASN A 96 25.03 22.64 -20.95
N ILE A 97 26.22 23.19 -20.69
CA ILE A 97 27.51 22.65 -21.16
C ILE A 97 28.30 22.05 -19.99
N VAL A 98 28.32 22.72 -18.84
CA VAL A 98 29.01 22.28 -17.63
C VAL A 98 28.17 21.22 -16.90
N ASP A 99 28.71 20.02 -16.69
CA ASP A 99 28.04 18.98 -15.90
C ASP A 99 28.23 19.24 -14.40
N LEU A 100 27.11 19.43 -13.70
CA LEU A 100 27.03 19.65 -12.25
C LEU A 100 26.12 18.61 -11.57
N SER A 101 25.90 17.46 -12.21
CA SER A 101 25.04 16.37 -11.71
C SER A 101 25.45 15.83 -10.32
N GLN A 102 26.68 16.08 -9.88
CA GLN A 102 27.16 15.74 -8.54
C GLN A 102 26.50 16.58 -7.43
N ILE A 103 25.96 17.77 -7.73
CA ILE A 103 25.31 18.65 -6.74
C ILE A 103 24.15 17.93 -6.02
N PRO A 104 23.09 17.46 -6.72
CA PRO A 104 21.99 16.77 -6.05
C PRO A 104 22.41 15.47 -5.34
N ILE A 105 23.47 14.80 -5.81
CA ILE A 105 24.03 13.62 -5.13
C ILE A 105 24.65 14.02 -3.79
N ASN A 106 25.46 15.08 -3.76
CA ASN A 106 26.08 15.60 -2.54
C ASN A 106 25.02 16.09 -1.54
N LEU A 107 23.97 16.77 -2.02
CA LEU A 107 22.84 17.18 -1.19
C LEU A 107 22.14 15.98 -0.55
N THR A 108 21.90 14.92 -1.34
CA THR A 108 21.30 13.67 -0.84
C THR A 108 22.19 13.00 0.21
N GLN A 109 23.51 12.94 -0.03
CA GLN A 109 24.46 12.39 0.93
C GLN A 109 24.49 13.19 2.24
N PHE A 110 24.48 14.52 2.17
CA PHE A 110 24.41 15.39 3.34
C PHE A 110 23.12 15.12 4.14
N ILE A 111 21.97 15.12 3.46
CA ILE A 111 20.67 14.89 4.10
C ILE A 111 20.62 13.50 4.75
N ASN A 112 21.16 12.47 4.12
CA ASN A 112 21.13 11.10 4.65
C ASN A 112 22.14 10.87 5.79
N ASN A 113 23.36 11.37 5.66
CA ASN A 113 24.50 10.89 6.46
C ASN A 113 24.94 11.86 7.56
N THR A 114 24.56 13.14 7.50
CA THR A 114 24.92 14.12 8.53
C THR A 114 24.20 13.80 9.84
N SER A 115 24.91 13.85 10.98
CA SER A 115 24.30 13.67 12.30
C SER A 115 23.18 14.67 12.56
N GLU A 116 22.28 14.38 13.50
CA GLU A 116 21.15 15.25 13.81
C GLU A 116 21.60 16.64 14.28
N GLU A 117 22.55 16.70 15.21
CA GLU A 117 23.13 17.95 15.70
C GLU A 117 23.75 18.80 14.59
N ASN A 118 24.53 18.19 13.69
CA ASN A 118 25.18 18.92 12.60
C ASN A 118 24.19 19.34 11.51
N PHE A 119 23.09 18.59 11.33
CA PHE A 119 22.08 18.90 10.32
C PHE A 119 21.30 20.16 10.67
N PHE A 120 21.04 20.42 11.95
CA PHE A 120 20.36 21.64 12.42
C PHE A 120 21.32 22.76 12.84
N ASN A 121 22.63 22.61 12.63
CA ASN A 121 23.60 23.62 13.02
C ASN A 121 23.41 24.93 12.24
N GLU A 122 23.45 26.09 12.91
CA GLU A 122 23.20 27.40 12.30
C GLU A 122 24.31 27.87 11.34
N GLU A 123 25.56 27.41 11.53
CA GLU A 123 26.72 27.89 10.77
C GLU A 123 27.01 27.07 9.50
N TYR A 124 26.60 25.80 9.47
CA TYR A 124 26.91 24.88 8.36
C TYR A 124 25.85 23.79 8.14
N GLY A 125 24.72 23.85 8.85
CA GLY A 125 23.63 22.89 8.74
C GLY A 125 22.75 23.13 7.51
N ILE A 126 21.60 22.45 7.49
CA ILE A 126 20.71 22.39 6.33
C ILE A 126 20.22 23.76 5.85
N PHE A 127 19.99 24.70 6.77
CA PHE A 127 19.51 26.05 6.46
C PHE A 127 20.61 27.01 5.98
N THR A 128 21.86 26.55 5.92
CA THR A 128 22.94 27.24 5.16
C THR A 128 23.02 26.79 3.71
N ILE A 129 22.30 25.71 3.38
CA ILE A 129 22.25 25.09 2.05
C ILE A 129 20.95 25.42 1.35
N PHE A 130 19.82 25.42 2.08
CA PHE A 130 18.49 25.67 1.55
C PHE A 130 17.83 26.88 2.19
N ASP A 131 17.04 27.60 1.39
CA ASP A 131 16.19 28.70 1.83
C ASP A 131 15.11 28.17 2.79
N LYS A 132 15.28 28.48 4.09
CA LYS A 132 14.41 28.03 5.18
C LYS A 132 12.97 28.51 5.00
N SER A 133 12.80 29.76 4.57
CA SER A 133 11.47 30.37 4.40
C SER A 133 10.71 29.67 3.28
N GLU A 134 11.43 29.34 2.21
CA GLU A 134 10.88 28.64 1.07
C GLU A 134 10.47 27.19 1.38
N ILE A 135 11.28 26.47 2.17
CA ILE A 135 10.94 25.13 2.67
C ILE A 135 9.62 25.15 3.46
N ILE A 136 9.44 26.16 4.32
CA ILE A 136 8.21 26.34 5.10
C ILE A 136 7.04 26.66 4.17
N ASP A 137 7.22 27.58 3.22
CA ASP A 137 6.17 27.97 2.28
C ASP A 137 5.74 26.79 1.38
N ASN A 138 6.67 25.94 0.94
CA ASN A 138 6.37 24.70 0.21
C ASN A 138 5.66 23.66 1.07
N LEU A 139 5.96 23.57 2.37
CA LEU A 139 5.24 22.69 3.29
C LEU A 139 3.77 23.12 3.39
N LEU A 140 3.54 24.40 3.70
CA LEU A 140 2.20 24.96 3.84
C LEU A 140 1.40 24.87 2.53
N PHE A 141 2.05 25.18 1.41
CA PHE A 141 1.45 25.09 0.08
C PHE A 141 1.13 23.65 -0.33
N GLY A 142 2.07 22.72 -0.12
CA GLY A 142 1.88 21.30 -0.39
C GLY A 142 0.70 20.74 0.39
N LEU A 143 0.61 21.05 1.68
CA LEU A 143 -0.50 20.66 2.53
C LEU A 143 -1.82 21.30 2.08
N LEU A 144 -1.87 22.60 1.78
CA LEU A 144 -3.09 23.27 1.32
C LEU A 144 -3.60 22.70 -0.01
N VAL A 145 -2.70 22.50 -0.98
CA VAL A 145 -3.09 22.15 -2.35
C VAL A 145 -3.18 20.63 -2.55
N GLY A 146 -2.61 19.83 -1.65
CA GLY A 146 -2.53 18.37 -1.80
C GLY A 146 -1.48 17.93 -2.82
N HIS A 147 -0.35 18.65 -2.85
CA HIS A 147 0.70 18.52 -3.87
C HIS A 147 1.93 17.75 -3.38
N GLU A 148 2.52 16.90 -4.24
CA GLU A 148 3.58 15.94 -3.89
C GLU A 148 4.98 16.55 -3.62
N ILE A 149 5.09 17.87 -3.57
CA ILE A 149 6.38 18.55 -3.32
C ILE A 149 6.96 18.18 -1.95
N ILE A 150 6.10 18.05 -0.94
CA ILE A 150 6.48 17.59 0.41
C ILE A 150 6.89 16.12 0.44
N GLU A 151 6.53 15.36 -0.59
CA GLU A 151 6.90 13.96 -0.76
C GLU A 151 8.18 13.78 -1.60
N GLY A 152 8.79 14.88 -2.07
CA GLY A 152 10.01 14.85 -2.86
C GLY A 152 9.78 14.53 -4.34
N SER A 153 8.62 14.90 -4.89
CA SER A 153 8.24 14.68 -6.30
C SER A 153 7.78 15.98 -6.96
N SER A 154 7.90 16.05 -8.28
CA SER A 154 7.29 17.11 -9.11
C SER A 154 7.76 18.53 -8.76
N TYR A 155 9.07 18.77 -8.81
CA TYR A 155 9.63 20.11 -8.55
C TYR A 155 10.95 20.35 -9.31
N TYR A 156 11.35 21.62 -9.38
CA TYR A 156 12.67 22.06 -9.83
C TYR A 156 13.51 22.42 -8.61
N LEU A 157 14.74 21.92 -8.54
CA LEU A 157 15.76 22.35 -7.57
C LEU A 157 16.62 23.43 -8.20
N ILE A 158 16.63 24.61 -7.61
CA ILE A 158 17.28 25.79 -8.18
C ILE A 158 18.21 26.40 -7.16
N ASN A 159 19.38 26.84 -7.60
CA ASN A 159 20.24 27.74 -6.83
C ASN A 159 20.70 28.88 -7.72
N ASN A 160 20.35 30.08 -7.30
CA ASN A 160 20.84 31.33 -7.87
C ASN A 160 21.89 31.85 -6.90
N LEU A 161 23.15 31.93 -7.31
CA LEU A 161 24.26 32.33 -6.44
C LEU A 161 24.17 33.80 -5.96
N LYS A 162 23.29 34.61 -6.56
CA LYS A 162 22.93 35.94 -6.03
C LYS A 162 21.90 35.87 -4.91
N ASN A 163 21.20 34.75 -4.76
CA ASN A 163 20.34 34.48 -3.63
C ASN A 163 21.22 34.04 -2.43
N PRO A 164 21.33 34.84 -1.37
CA PRO A 164 22.15 34.47 -0.21
C PRO A 164 21.56 33.28 0.58
N GLU A 165 20.27 32.99 0.41
CA GLU A 165 19.54 31.96 1.16
C GLU A 165 19.80 30.52 0.65
N GLY A 166 20.45 30.36 -0.51
CA GLY A 166 20.82 29.05 -1.06
C GLY A 166 19.78 28.41 -2.00
N PHE A 167 19.72 27.07 -1.98
CA PHE A 167 18.85 26.26 -2.83
C PHE A 167 17.37 26.40 -2.44
N PHE A 168 16.48 26.30 -3.43
CA PHE A 168 15.02 26.30 -3.23
C PHE A 168 14.31 25.41 -4.26
N PHE A 169 13.04 25.11 -4.01
CA PHE A 169 12.22 24.16 -4.77
C PHE A 169 10.98 24.79 -5.44
N LEU A 170 10.95 24.88 -6.76
CA LEU A 170 9.72 25.29 -7.45
C LEU A 170 8.80 24.10 -7.76
N PRO A 171 7.60 24.01 -7.17
CA PRO A 171 6.66 22.93 -7.49
C PRO A 171 6.21 22.99 -8.95
N TRP A 172 5.97 21.82 -9.52
CA TRP A 172 5.57 21.60 -10.90
C TRP A 172 4.53 20.48 -10.96
N ASN A 173 3.87 20.27 -12.10
CA ASN A 173 2.96 19.14 -12.31
C ASN A 173 1.81 19.05 -11.28
N PHE A 174 0.88 20.00 -11.40
CA PHE A 174 -0.30 20.10 -10.54
C PHE A 174 -1.44 19.14 -10.94
N ALA A 175 -1.13 18.03 -11.62
CA ALA A 175 -2.12 17.02 -11.98
C ALA A 175 -2.80 16.42 -10.74
N GLN A 176 -2.08 16.29 -9.63
CA GLN A 176 -2.64 16.03 -8.31
C GLN A 176 -2.71 17.34 -7.51
N SER A 177 -3.91 17.90 -7.36
CA SER A 177 -4.13 19.13 -6.58
C SER A 177 -5.62 19.45 -6.44
N TRP A 178 -5.98 20.15 -5.38
CA TRP A 178 -7.31 20.74 -5.16
C TRP A 178 -8.46 19.72 -5.20
N GLY A 179 -8.28 18.54 -4.62
CA GLY A 179 -9.33 17.48 -4.62
C GLY A 179 -9.36 16.61 -5.87
N PHE A 180 -8.37 16.76 -6.76
CA PHE A 180 -8.27 15.95 -7.97
C PHE A 180 -6.92 15.26 -8.07
N SER A 181 -6.95 14.07 -8.64
CA SER A 181 -5.81 13.33 -9.16
C SER A 181 -5.98 13.06 -10.65
N LYS A 182 -4.99 12.41 -11.26
CA LYS A 182 -5.12 11.85 -12.61
C LYS A 182 -6.16 10.71 -12.70
N ASP A 183 -6.50 10.09 -11.56
CA ASP A 183 -7.31 8.86 -11.45
C ASP A 183 -8.73 9.12 -10.87
N GLY A 184 -9.08 10.38 -10.56
CA GLY A 184 -10.38 10.73 -9.98
C GLY A 184 -10.28 11.75 -8.85
N PHE A 185 -11.29 11.78 -7.98
CA PHE A 185 -11.35 12.68 -6.83
C PHE A 185 -10.44 12.19 -5.69
N ILE A 186 -9.90 13.16 -4.96
CA ILE A 186 -9.16 12.97 -3.73
C ILE A 186 -9.96 13.61 -2.60
N PRO A 187 -10.03 12.98 -1.42
CA PRO A 187 -10.79 13.54 -0.32
C PRO A 187 -10.14 14.79 0.27
N ASN A 188 -10.98 15.71 0.76
CA ASN A 188 -10.56 17.02 1.27
C ASN A 188 -9.57 16.94 2.44
N ASP A 189 -9.58 15.82 3.15
CA ASP A 189 -8.71 15.49 4.28
C ASP A 189 -7.45 14.70 3.85
N LEU A 190 -7.08 14.64 2.55
CA LEU A 190 -5.83 13.98 2.12
C LEU A 190 -4.62 14.34 3.02
N TRP A 191 -4.01 13.37 3.68
CA TRP A 191 -2.90 13.55 4.62
C TRP A 191 -3.23 14.23 5.97
N LEU A 192 -4.47 14.62 6.19
CA LEU A 192 -4.94 15.31 7.40
C LEU A 192 -5.96 14.40 8.09
N ASN A 193 -5.91 14.31 9.41
CA ASN A 193 -6.92 13.58 10.16
C ASN A 193 -7.86 14.58 10.85
N GLU A 194 -9.12 14.60 10.43
CA GLU A 194 -10.13 15.51 10.97
C GLU A 194 -10.55 15.20 12.41
N THR A 195 -10.30 13.97 12.88
CA THR A 195 -10.67 13.52 14.23
C THR A 195 -9.58 13.84 15.24
N THR A 196 -8.31 13.68 14.86
CA THR A 196 -7.14 13.90 15.73
C THR A 196 -6.50 15.28 15.54
N ASN A 197 -6.84 16.00 14.46
CA ASN A 197 -6.15 17.23 14.03
C ASN A 197 -4.64 17.01 13.85
N GLU A 198 -4.26 15.90 13.22
CA GLU A 198 -2.86 15.54 12.93
C GLU A 198 -2.58 15.42 11.42
N ILE A 199 -1.30 15.50 11.04
CA ILE A 199 -0.83 15.20 9.69
C ILE A 199 -0.42 13.73 9.63
N GLU A 200 -1.31 12.85 9.15
CA GLU A 200 -1.19 11.40 9.37
C GLU A 200 -0.87 10.55 8.13
N SER A 201 -0.58 11.12 6.96
CA SER A 201 -0.46 10.27 5.75
C SER A 201 0.47 10.76 4.67
N VAL A 202 1.32 11.75 4.97
CA VAL A 202 2.32 12.23 4.02
C VAL A 202 3.47 11.23 3.94
N CYS A 203 3.83 10.81 2.72
CA CYS A 203 5.13 10.18 2.52
C CYS A 203 6.21 11.26 2.47
N TRP A 204 6.64 11.76 3.62
CA TRP A 204 7.63 12.83 3.71
C TRP A 204 8.87 12.53 2.88
N SER A 205 9.37 13.52 2.12
CA SER A 205 10.74 13.45 1.60
C SER A 205 11.72 13.28 2.77
N LYS A 206 12.91 12.73 2.53
CA LYS A 206 13.91 12.59 3.61
C LYS A 206 14.25 13.94 4.24
N LEU A 207 14.26 15.02 3.45
CA LEU A 207 14.45 16.38 3.95
C LEU A 207 13.38 16.75 4.98
N TYR A 208 12.09 16.68 4.62
CA TYR A 208 11.01 16.99 5.54
C TYR A 208 10.95 16.01 6.72
N TYR A 209 11.22 14.72 6.48
CA TYR A 209 11.26 13.71 7.54
C TYR A 209 12.28 14.10 8.63
N ARG A 210 13.50 14.48 8.23
CA ARG A 210 14.53 14.92 9.19
C ARG A 210 14.19 16.22 9.89
N LEU A 211 13.57 17.16 9.18
CA LEU A 211 13.18 18.46 9.72
C LEU A 211 12.06 18.34 10.77
N LEU A 212 11.12 17.43 10.56
CA LEU A 212 9.88 17.35 11.33
C LEU A 212 9.92 16.27 12.42
N PHE A 213 10.69 15.20 12.23
CA PHE A 213 10.74 14.05 13.13
C PHE A 213 12.19 13.73 13.53
N PRO A 214 12.91 14.64 14.19
CA PRO A 214 14.21 14.33 14.76
C PRO A 214 14.07 13.34 15.94
N SER A 215 15.12 12.58 16.19
CA SER A 215 15.22 11.66 17.34
C SER A 215 15.07 12.40 18.67
N ASN A 216 15.52 13.65 18.73
CA ASN A 216 15.25 14.58 19.82
C ASN A 216 14.39 15.75 19.32
N ILE A 217 13.09 15.70 19.61
CA ILE A 217 12.10 16.75 19.27
C ILE A 217 12.50 18.14 19.75
N SER A 218 13.30 18.28 20.82
CA SER A 218 13.69 19.63 21.26
C SER A 218 14.55 20.40 20.24
N ILE A 219 15.21 19.69 19.30
CA ILE A 219 16.08 20.28 18.27
C ILE A 219 15.28 21.04 17.20
N ASN A 220 14.06 20.60 16.86
CA ASN A 220 13.27 21.24 15.81
C ASN A 220 12.18 22.20 16.33
N ASN A 221 12.11 22.43 17.64
CA ASN A 221 11.11 23.31 18.26
C ASN A 221 11.02 24.70 17.60
N GLU A 222 12.17 25.29 17.27
CA GLU A 222 12.23 26.59 16.60
C GLU A 222 11.64 26.51 15.19
N PHE A 223 12.04 25.51 14.40
CA PHE A 223 11.52 25.30 13.05
C PHE A 223 9.99 25.06 13.05
N VAL A 224 9.48 24.24 13.97
CA VAL A 224 8.03 24.03 14.14
C VAL A 224 7.32 25.33 14.53
N SER A 225 7.92 26.13 15.41
CA SER A 225 7.38 27.44 15.80
C SER A 225 7.32 28.42 14.63
N GLU A 226 8.35 28.43 13.77
CA GLU A 226 8.37 29.23 12.55
C GLU A 226 7.29 28.80 11.55
N ILE A 227 7.05 27.49 11.39
CA ILE A 227 5.95 26.98 10.56
C ILE A 227 4.60 27.53 11.07
N LYS A 228 4.33 27.42 12.38
CA LYS A 228 3.09 27.92 12.99
C LYS A 228 2.95 29.44 12.83
N ASN A 229 4.03 30.18 13.08
CA ASN A 229 4.04 31.64 12.91
C ASN A 229 3.79 32.04 11.45
N ARG A 230 4.44 31.36 10.50
CA ARG A 230 4.24 31.59 9.08
C ARG A 230 2.81 31.27 8.66
N TRP A 231 2.24 30.15 9.12
CA TRP A 231 0.83 29.83 8.89
C TRP A 231 -0.11 30.93 9.40
N GLY A 232 0.07 31.37 10.65
CA GLY A 232 -0.73 32.45 11.24
C GLY A 232 -0.67 33.75 10.43
N TYR A 233 0.52 34.12 9.95
CA TYR A 233 0.71 35.28 9.07
C TYR A 233 0.02 35.11 7.71
N VAL A 234 0.27 33.98 7.03
CA VAL A 234 -0.30 33.67 5.71
C VAL A 234 -1.82 33.64 5.77
N ARG A 235 -2.40 33.04 6.82
CA ARG A 235 -3.85 32.98 7.01
C ARG A 235 -4.49 34.32 7.31
N SER A 236 -3.79 35.19 8.04
CA SER A 236 -4.29 36.53 8.37
C SER A 236 -4.19 37.52 7.21
N ASN A 237 -3.24 37.35 6.28
CA ASN A 237 -2.90 38.36 5.28
C ASN A 237 -3.09 37.92 3.82
N MET A 238 -2.91 36.64 3.52
CA MET A 238 -2.78 36.14 2.14
C MET A 238 -3.88 35.13 1.78
N TRP A 239 -3.86 33.94 2.37
CA TRP A 239 -4.75 32.84 2.02
C TRP A 239 -6.05 32.85 2.83
N LYS A 240 -6.84 33.92 2.71
CA LYS A 240 -8.17 33.97 3.35
C LYS A 240 -9.15 33.13 2.55
N THR A 241 -9.97 32.34 3.25
CA THR A 241 -10.97 31.43 2.66
C THR A 241 -11.85 32.12 1.62
N ASN A 242 -12.45 33.26 1.99
CA ASN A 242 -13.32 34.02 1.08
C ASN A 242 -12.57 34.61 -0.12
N ASP A 243 -11.30 34.99 0.05
CA ASP A 243 -10.50 35.58 -1.02
C ASP A 243 -10.10 34.51 -2.05
N LEU A 244 -9.75 33.31 -1.59
CA LEU A 244 -9.43 32.17 -2.46
C LEU A 244 -10.67 31.67 -3.23
N ILE A 245 -11.83 31.56 -2.56
CA ILE A 245 -13.09 31.19 -3.22
C ILE A 245 -13.53 32.27 -4.23
N SER A 246 -13.42 33.54 -3.86
CA SER A 246 -13.72 34.66 -4.76
C SER A 246 -12.79 34.68 -5.98
N TYR A 247 -11.49 34.44 -5.75
CA TYR A 247 -10.52 34.28 -6.83
C TYR A 247 -10.86 33.11 -7.76
N PHE A 248 -11.16 31.93 -7.20
CA PHE A 248 -11.59 30.76 -7.97
C PHE A 248 -12.80 31.10 -8.86
N ASN A 249 -13.86 31.62 -8.25
CA ASN A 249 -15.10 31.97 -8.96
C ASN A 249 -14.88 33.01 -10.06
N LYS A 250 -14.00 33.99 -9.84
CA LYS A 250 -13.62 35.00 -10.84
C LYS A 250 -12.90 34.38 -12.04
N VAL A 251 -12.09 33.35 -11.84
CA VAL A 251 -11.40 32.65 -12.93
C VAL A 251 -12.33 31.64 -13.62
N TYR A 252 -13.17 30.94 -12.85
CA TYR A 252 -14.00 29.84 -13.33
C TYR A 252 -15.26 30.29 -14.08
N SER A 253 -16.04 31.22 -13.51
CA SER A 253 -17.35 31.61 -14.04
C SER A 253 -17.34 32.04 -15.51
N PRO A 254 -16.34 32.80 -16.02
CA PRO A 254 -16.29 33.18 -17.43
C PRO A 254 -16.07 32.00 -18.40
N LEU A 255 -15.59 30.86 -17.90
CA LEU A 255 -15.17 29.71 -18.72
C LEU A 255 -16.29 28.69 -18.93
N LEU A 256 -17.40 28.77 -18.18
CA LEU A 256 -18.48 27.76 -18.21
C LEU A 256 -18.97 27.47 -19.64
N ASN A 257 -19.24 28.51 -20.43
CA ASN A 257 -19.69 28.34 -21.81
C ASN A 257 -18.64 27.66 -22.71
N THR A 258 -17.35 27.92 -22.47
CA THR A 258 -16.24 27.32 -23.20
C THR A 258 -16.03 25.85 -22.78
N LEU A 259 -16.20 25.56 -21.48
CA LEU A 259 -16.12 24.21 -20.93
C LEU A 259 -17.24 23.31 -21.46
N PHE A 260 -18.49 23.80 -21.48
CA PHE A 260 -19.62 23.05 -22.06
C PHE A 260 -19.47 22.78 -23.57
N ARG A 261 -18.63 23.52 -24.29
CA ARG A 261 -18.32 23.25 -25.70
C ARG A 261 -17.22 22.22 -25.90
N THR A 262 -16.42 21.96 -24.88
CA THR A 262 -15.22 21.12 -24.95
C THR A 262 -15.38 19.78 -24.24
N ILE A 263 -16.35 19.67 -23.33
CA ILE A 263 -16.59 18.48 -22.50
C ILE A 263 -17.97 17.91 -22.86
N SER A 264 -18.05 16.58 -23.02
CA SER A 264 -19.30 15.86 -23.35
C SER A 264 -20.20 15.59 -22.14
N ASP A 265 -19.69 15.82 -20.93
CA ASP A 265 -20.34 15.60 -19.64
C ASP A 265 -20.58 16.93 -18.91
N ASN A 266 -21.84 17.30 -18.77
CA ASN A 266 -22.23 18.55 -18.11
C ASN A 266 -22.16 18.49 -16.59
N ASP A 267 -22.24 17.28 -16.00
CA ASP A 267 -22.26 17.11 -14.55
C ASP A 267 -20.84 17.20 -13.99
N PHE A 268 -19.84 16.71 -14.73
CA PHE A 268 -18.42 16.96 -14.42
C PHE A 268 -18.09 18.45 -14.21
N VAL A 269 -18.68 19.35 -15.01
CA VAL A 269 -18.46 20.80 -14.91
C VAL A 269 -19.05 21.38 -13.60
N LYS A 270 -20.18 20.85 -13.12
CA LYS A 270 -20.77 21.31 -11.85
C LYS A 270 -19.99 20.75 -10.67
N ASP A 271 -19.76 19.44 -10.68
CA ASP A 271 -19.02 18.74 -9.63
C ASP A 271 -17.60 19.32 -9.48
N PHE A 272 -17.00 19.78 -10.58
CA PHE A 272 -15.70 20.43 -10.52
C PHE A 272 -15.66 21.65 -9.61
N ALA A 273 -16.66 22.54 -9.68
CA ALA A 273 -16.71 23.73 -8.84
C ALA A 273 -16.94 23.38 -7.38
N ASP A 274 -17.90 22.48 -7.13
CA ASP A 274 -18.27 22.05 -5.78
C ASP A 274 -17.09 21.39 -5.08
N VAL A 275 -16.30 20.58 -5.79
CA VAL A 275 -15.09 19.94 -5.23
C VAL A 275 -14.02 20.97 -4.89
N ILE A 276 -13.74 21.95 -5.76
CA ILE A 276 -12.73 22.98 -5.48
C ILE A 276 -13.14 23.84 -4.27
N GLU A 277 -14.40 24.29 -4.20
CA GLU A 277 -14.89 25.11 -3.09
C GLU A 277 -14.90 24.32 -1.78
N SER A 278 -15.40 23.08 -1.82
CA SER A 278 -15.38 22.17 -0.67
C SER A 278 -13.95 21.91 -0.19
N TRP A 279 -13.01 21.67 -1.11
CA TRP A 279 -11.60 21.51 -0.79
C TRP A 279 -11.07 22.73 -0.04
N ILE A 280 -11.21 23.95 -0.59
CA ILE A 280 -10.68 25.17 0.04
C ILE A 280 -11.27 25.35 1.44
N LEU A 281 -12.58 25.18 1.60
CA LEU A 281 -13.29 25.34 2.87
C LEU A 281 -12.79 24.34 3.92
N THR A 282 -12.83 23.06 3.59
CA THR A 282 -12.46 21.99 4.52
C THR A 282 -10.97 22.06 4.84
N ARG A 283 -10.10 22.20 3.83
CA ARG A 283 -8.64 22.14 4.01
C ARG A 283 -8.12 23.26 4.87
N LEU A 284 -8.56 24.50 4.63
CA LEU A 284 -8.12 25.64 5.45
C LEU A 284 -8.59 25.48 6.90
N ASN A 285 -9.82 25.00 7.11
CA ASN A 285 -10.34 24.76 8.46
C ASN A 285 -9.53 23.67 9.20
N LEU A 286 -9.22 22.57 8.53
CA LEU A 286 -8.39 21.50 9.11
C LEU A 286 -6.98 22.00 9.43
N LEU A 287 -6.34 22.71 8.51
CA LEU A 287 -5.01 23.26 8.74
C LEU A 287 -5.01 24.35 9.82
N ASP A 288 -6.08 25.15 9.92
CA ASP A 288 -6.28 26.09 11.02
C ASP A 288 -6.35 25.34 12.37
N ASN A 289 -7.06 24.22 12.46
CA ASN A 289 -7.11 23.42 13.67
C ASN A 289 -5.71 22.85 14.00
N ILE A 290 -5.08 22.19 13.04
CA ILE A 290 -3.76 21.54 13.19
C ILE A 290 -2.70 22.56 13.66
N PHE A 291 -2.55 23.69 12.98
CA PHE A 291 -1.47 24.62 13.28
C PHE A 291 -1.76 25.55 14.48
N ASN A 292 -3.02 25.71 14.89
CA ASN A 292 -3.38 26.47 16.09
C ASN A 292 -3.35 25.62 17.38
N GLU A 293 -3.32 24.30 17.28
CA GLU A 293 -3.11 23.44 18.45
C GLU A 293 -1.71 23.67 19.05
N GLN A 294 -1.64 23.83 20.37
CA GLN A 294 -0.39 24.20 21.05
C GLN A 294 0.66 23.08 21.01
N ASP A 295 0.23 21.81 21.10
CA ASP A 295 1.12 20.68 21.35
C ASP A 295 1.38 19.76 20.13
N THR A 296 0.62 19.87 19.03
CA THR A 296 0.43 18.75 18.06
C THR A 296 0.47 19.15 16.59
N VAL A 297 1.56 18.82 15.89
CA VAL A 297 1.57 18.77 14.40
C VAL A 297 2.35 17.57 13.87
N PHE A 298 3.43 17.18 14.57
CA PHE A 298 4.38 16.17 14.10
C PHE A 298 4.61 15.09 15.17
N TYR A 299 3.60 14.28 15.46
CA TYR A 299 3.74 13.15 16.39
C TYR A 299 4.23 11.89 15.68
N ASP A 300 5.25 11.27 16.27
CA ASP A 300 6.07 10.18 15.75
C ASP A 300 5.36 8.81 15.76
N ASN A 301 4.15 8.73 15.20
CA ASN A 301 3.45 7.45 15.03
C ASN A 301 3.75 6.81 13.67
N PHE A 302 4.44 7.51 12.76
CA PHE A 302 4.92 6.96 11.50
C PHE A 302 6.24 6.25 11.73
N LYS A 303 6.21 5.13 12.47
CA LYS A 303 7.27 4.15 12.36
C LYS A 303 7.37 3.79 10.89
N SER A 304 8.44 4.28 10.26
CA SER A 304 8.83 3.82 8.94
C SER A 304 8.85 2.30 8.98
N PRO A 305 8.25 1.58 8.02
CA PRO A 305 8.25 0.12 7.97
C PRO A 305 9.65 -0.44 7.67
N PHE A 306 10.73 0.27 8.02
CA PHE A 306 12.10 -0.21 7.95
C PHE A 306 12.19 -1.50 8.77
N ARG A 307 12.13 -2.61 8.04
CA ARG A 307 12.21 -3.97 8.54
C ARG A 307 13.68 -4.35 8.63
N GLU A 308 14.04 -5.04 9.71
CA GLU A 308 15.35 -5.64 9.92
C GLU A 308 15.70 -6.62 8.78
N ASP A 309 16.35 -6.09 7.73
CA ASP A 309 17.47 -6.62 6.93
C ASP A 309 17.55 -5.79 5.64
N ASP A 310 18.28 -4.66 5.70
CA ASP A 310 18.30 -3.61 4.66
C ASP A 310 18.83 -4.08 3.29
N GLU A 311 19.50 -5.24 3.22
CA GLU A 311 20.06 -5.75 1.97
C GLU A 311 19.01 -6.48 1.10
N ILE A 312 18.05 -7.17 1.73
CA ILE A 312 17.03 -7.98 1.04
C ILE A 312 15.69 -7.23 1.00
N PHE A 313 15.22 -6.79 2.18
CA PHE A 313 13.89 -6.21 2.31
C PHE A 313 13.91 -4.69 2.19
N GLY A 314 12.82 -4.13 1.65
CA GLY A 314 12.58 -2.70 1.56
C GLY A 314 12.02 -2.27 0.22
N PHE A 315 11.85 -0.96 0.05
CA PHE A 315 11.33 -0.41 -1.19
C PHE A 315 12.34 -0.53 -2.33
N SER A 316 11.89 -1.04 -3.47
CA SER A 316 12.64 -1.12 -4.73
C SER A 316 12.93 0.25 -5.36
N SER A 317 12.11 1.27 -5.05
CA SER A 317 12.24 2.64 -5.56
C SER A 317 11.53 3.66 -4.65
N PRO A 318 11.89 4.95 -4.72
CA PRO A 318 11.12 6.04 -4.12
C PRO A 318 9.63 6.02 -4.50
N ALA A 319 9.32 5.74 -5.77
CA ALA A 319 7.95 5.52 -6.25
C ALA A 319 7.20 4.45 -5.44
N ALA A 320 7.84 3.30 -5.24
CA ALA A 320 7.26 2.19 -4.50
C ALA A 320 6.98 2.57 -3.03
N ARG A 321 7.89 3.32 -2.41
CA ARG A 321 7.72 3.86 -1.05
C ARG A 321 6.49 4.75 -0.94
N ARG A 322 6.33 5.74 -1.81
CA ARG A 322 5.15 6.62 -1.78
C ARG A 322 3.86 5.86 -1.97
N HIS A 323 3.82 4.97 -2.95
CA HIS A 323 2.65 4.14 -3.19
C HIS A 323 2.31 3.23 -2.00
N TYR A 324 3.32 2.71 -1.30
CA TYR A 324 3.09 1.95 -0.07
C TYR A 324 2.43 2.81 1.01
N PHE A 325 2.94 4.02 1.28
CA PHE A 325 2.36 4.92 2.29
C PHE A 325 0.97 5.45 1.90
N LYS A 326 0.74 5.76 0.62
CA LYS A 326 -0.62 6.11 0.14
C LYS A 326 -1.59 4.95 0.36
N SER A 327 -1.17 3.72 0.08
CA SER A 327 -2.02 2.52 0.28
C SER A 327 -2.12 2.05 1.72
N SER A 328 -1.20 2.39 2.62
CA SER A 328 -1.27 1.94 4.02
C SER A 328 -2.48 2.50 4.76
N LEU A 329 -3.04 3.61 4.26
CA LEU A 329 -4.31 4.16 4.74
C LEU A 329 -5.46 3.17 4.65
N LEU A 330 -5.45 2.29 3.64
CA LEU A 330 -6.47 1.26 3.47
C LEU A 330 -6.30 0.10 4.45
N PHE A 331 -5.14 -0.02 5.08
CA PHE A 331 -4.79 -1.16 5.94
C PHE A 331 -4.61 -0.76 7.40
N SER A 332 -5.18 0.37 7.83
CA SER A 332 -5.13 0.77 9.23
C SER A 332 -6.06 -0.13 10.07
N ASN A 333 -5.52 -0.71 11.14
CA ASN A 333 -6.31 -1.45 12.13
C ASN A 333 -6.85 -0.55 13.26
N GLN A 334 -6.74 0.78 13.14
CA GLN A 334 -7.28 1.73 14.13
C GLN A 334 -8.75 2.10 13.89
N LYS A 335 -9.28 1.77 12.70
CA LYS A 335 -10.68 2.00 12.33
C LYS A 335 -11.21 0.86 11.47
N ILE A 336 -12.51 0.85 11.23
CA ILE A 336 -13.15 -0.02 10.25
C ILE A 336 -13.43 0.82 9.01
N HIS A 337 -12.92 0.39 7.86
CA HIS A 337 -13.12 1.07 6.59
C HIS A 337 -14.53 0.85 6.04
N GLU A 338 -14.97 1.71 5.14
CA GLU A 338 -16.23 1.51 4.40
C GLU A 338 -15.94 1.38 2.90
N VAL A 339 -16.36 0.27 2.31
CA VAL A 339 -16.20 -0.03 0.89
C VAL A 339 -17.56 0.03 0.23
N GLY A 340 -17.74 0.97 -0.69
CA GLY A 340 -18.91 1.09 -1.55
C GLY A 340 -18.60 0.54 -2.94
N VAL A 341 -19.52 -0.26 -3.48
CA VAL A 341 -19.47 -0.75 -4.86
C VAL A 341 -20.77 -0.36 -5.56
N VAL A 342 -20.69 0.31 -6.70
CA VAL A 342 -21.82 0.58 -7.59
C VAL A 342 -21.67 -0.30 -8.82
N ILE A 343 -22.68 -1.14 -9.08
CA ILE A 343 -22.65 -2.16 -10.14
C ILE A 343 -24.00 -2.23 -10.85
N GLN A 344 -24.01 -2.51 -12.15
CA GLN A 344 -25.25 -2.83 -12.87
C GLN A 344 -25.79 -4.19 -12.42
N GLU A 345 -27.10 -4.29 -12.25
CA GLU A 345 -27.76 -5.50 -11.75
C GLU A 345 -27.50 -6.74 -12.63
N ASP A 346 -27.49 -6.57 -13.94
CA ASP A 346 -27.22 -7.67 -14.88
C ASP A 346 -25.77 -8.18 -14.77
N TYR A 347 -24.82 -7.31 -14.44
CA TYR A 347 -23.42 -7.70 -14.16
C TYR A 347 -23.30 -8.45 -12.84
N PHE A 348 -23.99 -7.99 -11.79
CA PHE A 348 -23.98 -8.66 -10.50
C PHE A 348 -24.65 -10.04 -10.58
N SER A 349 -25.79 -10.13 -11.29
CA SER A 349 -26.50 -11.38 -11.57
C SER A 349 -25.64 -12.37 -12.36
N ASP A 350 -24.97 -11.95 -13.43
CA ASP A 350 -24.09 -12.82 -14.23
C ASP A 350 -22.93 -13.38 -13.41
N MET A 351 -22.30 -12.57 -12.54
CA MET A 351 -21.24 -13.08 -11.64
C MET A 351 -21.75 -14.20 -10.72
N ASN A 352 -22.94 -14.03 -10.15
CA ASN A 352 -23.56 -15.04 -9.29
C ASN A 352 -23.90 -16.30 -10.08
N VAL A 353 -24.45 -16.19 -11.29
CA VAL A 353 -24.73 -17.36 -12.15
C VAL A 353 -23.46 -18.12 -12.51
N ARG A 354 -22.37 -17.42 -12.86
CA ARG A 354 -21.10 -18.06 -13.22
C ARG A 354 -20.40 -18.71 -12.04
N LYS A 355 -20.68 -18.30 -10.79
CA LYS A 355 -20.12 -18.93 -9.58
C LYS A 355 -20.28 -20.46 -9.61
N ASP A 356 -21.39 -20.94 -10.17
CA ASP A 356 -21.79 -22.35 -10.16
C ASP A 356 -21.56 -23.08 -11.51
N ASP A 357 -20.96 -22.42 -12.50
CA ASP A 357 -20.82 -22.96 -13.87
C ASP A 357 -19.72 -24.03 -14.05
N ASN A 358 -19.02 -24.39 -12.96
CA ASN A 358 -17.86 -25.29 -12.93
C ASN A 358 -16.73 -24.94 -13.93
N ASN A 359 -16.69 -23.70 -14.43
CA ASN A 359 -15.69 -23.23 -15.39
C ASN A 359 -14.89 -22.06 -14.80
N ARG A 360 -13.64 -22.35 -14.43
CA ARG A 360 -12.77 -21.36 -13.78
C ARG A 360 -12.46 -20.14 -14.64
N ILE A 361 -12.50 -20.27 -15.97
CA ILE A 361 -12.20 -19.15 -16.88
C ILE A 361 -13.32 -18.12 -16.79
N THR A 362 -14.57 -18.55 -16.87
CA THR A 362 -15.77 -17.70 -16.79
C THR A 362 -15.96 -17.13 -15.38
N GLN A 363 -15.74 -17.93 -14.33
CA GLN A 363 -15.76 -17.48 -12.92
C GLN A 363 -14.76 -16.36 -12.60
N ARG A 364 -13.64 -16.30 -13.34
CA ARG A 364 -12.55 -15.34 -13.07
C ARG A 364 -12.63 -14.07 -13.91
N LYS A 365 -13.69 -13.89 -14.71
CA LYS A 365 -13.90 -12.65 -15.47
C LYS A 365 -14.35 -11.52 -14.56
N TYR A 366 -13.89 -10.31 -14.88
CA TYR A 366 -14.17 -9.10 -14.10
C TYR A 366 -15.35 -8.34 -14.70
N MET A 367 -16.19 -7.78 -13.82
CA MET A 367 -17.23 -6.83 -14.18
C MET A 367 -16.78 -5.41 -13.87
N PRO A 368 -17.15 -4.40 -14.68
CA PRO A 368 -16.88 -3.01 -14.35
C PRO A 368 -17.78 -2.54 -13.21
N VAL A 369 -17.18 -1.86 -12.23
CA VAL A 369 -17.88 -1.20 -11.12
C VAL A 369 -17.23 0.14 -10.81
N ASP A 370 -17.97 1.02 -10.17
CA ASP A 370 -17.39 2.15 -9.46
C ASP A 370 -17.17 1.74 -8.00
N VAL A 371 -15.98 1.98 -7.47
CA VAL A 371 -15.66 1.65 -6.08
C VAL A 371 -15.31 2.90 -5.31
N SER A 372 -15.76 2.95 -4.06
CA SER A 372 -15.26 3.88 -3.03
C SER A 372 -14.70 3.09 -1.85
N ILE A 373 -13.58 3.54 -1.29
CA ILE A 373 -13.06 3.05 -0.01
C ILE A 373 -12.81 4.27 0.86
N ASP A 374 -13.54 4.36 1.96
CA ASP A 374 -13.69 5.59 2.75
C ASP A 374 -14.04 6.77 1.81
N ASN A 375 -13.19 7.80 1.78
CA ASN A 375 -13.40 9.01 0.99
C ASN A 375 -12.69 8.96 -0.38
N TYR A 376 -12.04 7.85 -0.75
CA TYR A 376 -11.37 7.66 -2.04
C TYR A 376 -12.27 6.88 -3.00
N SER A 377 -12.32 7.28 -4.27
CA SER A 377 -13.14 6.58 -5.28
C SER A 377 -12.41 6.40 -6.61
N MET A 378 -12.85 5.39 -7.36
CA MET A 378 -12.33 5.09 -8.69
C MET A 378 -13.40 4.39 -9.52
N ASP A 379 -13.63 4.93 -10.71
CA ASP A 379 -14.56 4.36 -11.69
C ASP A 379 -13.99 3.09 -12.32
N ASN A 380 -14.76 2.40 -13.16
CA ASN A 380 -14.25 1.38 -14.11
C ASN A 380 -13.27 0.35 -13.47
N THR A 381 -13.53 -0.05 -12.24
CA THR A 381 -12.73 -1.01 -11.50
C THR A 381 -13.21 -2.42 -11.85
N GLY A 382 -12.28 -3.35 -12.08
CA GLY A 382 -12.64 -4.74 -12.26
C GLY A 382 -13.04 -5.35 -10.93
N PHE A 383 -14.24 -5.91 -10.85
CA PHE A 383 -14.77 -6.60 -9.68
C PHE A 383 -15.19 -8.02 -10.03
N ARG A 384 -14.85 -9.00 -9.18
CA ARG A 384 -15.28 -10.40 -9.35
C ARG A 384 -15.32 -11.16 -8.04
N ILE A 385 -16.07 -12.25 -8.01
CA ILE A 385 -16.01 -13.24 -6.94
C ILE A 385 -14.64 -13.96 -6.96
N ARG A 386 -14.05 -14.18 -5.78
CA ARG A 386 -12.81 -14.97 -5.56
C ARG A 386 -13.21 -16.44 -5.40
N GLY A 387 -12.51 -17.37 -6.07
CA GLY A 387 -12.92 -18.78 -6.16
C GLY A 387 -12.29 -19.75 -5.13
N ASN A 388 -12.53 -21.05 -5.36
CA ASN A 388 -12.34 -22.26 -4.53
C ASN A 388 -13.50 -22.54 -3.57
N TYR A 389 -13.42 -22.21 -2.28
CA TYR A 389 -14.42 -22.63 -1.30
C TYR A 389 -15.65 -21.69 -1.20
N ASN A 390 -15.61 -20.49 -1.81
CA ASN A 390 -16.71 -19.52 -1.74
C ASN A 390 -18.02 -19.98 -2.42
N ALA A 391 -17.98 -20.98 -3.30
CA ALA A 391 -19.19 -21.62 -3.83
C ALA A 391 -20.06 -22.24 -2.72
N LEU A 392 -19.44 -22.60 -1.59
CA LEU A 392 -20.11 -23.25 -0.47
C LEU A 392 -20.73 -22.26 0.53
N TYR A 393 -20.56 -20.95 0.35
CA TYR A 393 -20.99 -19.94 1.33
C TYR A 393 -21.85 -18.84 0.69
N PRO A 394 -22.82 -18.31 1.45
CA PRO A 394 -23.73 -17.27 0.95
C PRO A 394 -23.09 -15.87 0.94
N LYS A 395 -21.93 -15.72 1.59
CA LYS A 395 -21.15 -14.48 1.67
C LYS A 395 -19.83 -14.66 0.90
N ASP A 396 -19.76 -14.05 -0.26
CA ASP A 396 -18.68 -14.20 -1.23
C ASP A 396 -17.49 -13.31 -0.91
N SER A 397 -16.27 -13.82 -1.09
CA SER A 397 -15.10 -12.94 -1.15
C SER A 397 -14.95 -12.34 -2.55
N PHE A 398 -14.42 -11.13 -2.66
CA PHE A 398 -14.23 -10.44 -3.92
C PHE A 398 -12.77 -10.08 -4.19
N LYS A 399 -12.46 -9.89 -5.48
CA LYS A 399 -11.19 -9.33 -5.94
C LYS A 399 -11.43 -8.09 -6.78
N LEU A 400 -10.73 -7.02 -6.44
CA LEU A 400 -10.71 -5.76 -7.17
C LEU A 400 -9.44 -5.66 -8.01
N LYS A 401 -9.55 -5.09 -9.20
CA LYS A 401 -8.46 -4.94 -10.16
C LYS A 401 -8.53 -3.58 -10.84
N PHE A 402 -7.53 -2.75 -10.58
CA PHE A 402 -7.48 -1.35 -11.03
C PHE A 402 -6.65 -1.18 -12.31
N SER A 403 -5.57 -1.95 -12.46
CA SER A 403 -4.53 -1.71 -13.49
C SER A 403 -4.84 -2.26 -14.88
N GLU A 404 -5.63 -3.31 -15.01
CA GLU A 404 -5.96 -3.96 -16.30
C GLU A 404 -7.23 -4.79 -16.11
N THR A 405 -8.11 -4.91 -17.10
CA THR A 405 -9.33 -5.72 -16.98
C THR A 405 -9.79 -6.27 -18.33
N GLU A 406 -10.26 -7.51 -18.34
CA GLU A 406 -11.19 -7.97 -19.37
C GLU A 406 -12.59 -7.74 -18.80
N LEU A 407 -13.28 -6.74 -19.32
CA LEU A 407 -14.61 -6.34 -18.87
C LEU A 407 -15.65 -7.08 -19.68
N TYR A 408 -16.54 -7.78 -19.00
CA TYR A 408 -17.78 -8.25 -19.61
C TYR A 408 -18.71 -7.05 -19.88
N LEU A 409 -19.32 -7.03 -21.05
CA LEU A 409 -20.29 -5.99 -21.45
C LEU A 409 -21.72 -6.52 -21.54
N GLY A 410 -21.98 -7.77 -21.12
CA GLY A 410 -23.24 -8.47 -21.33
C GLY A 410 -23.25 -9.31 -22.62
N GLU A 411 -24.17 -10.28 -22.69
CA GLU A 411 -24.48 -11.08 -23.90
C GLU A 411 -23.25 -11.75 -24.57
N GLY A 412 -22.26 -12.16 -23.77
CA GLY A 412 -21.02 -12.76 -24.30
C GLY A 412 -20.02 -11.78 -24.91
N LEU A 413 -20.24 -10.46 -24.81
CA LEU A 413 -19.33 -9.41 -25.30
C LEU A 413 -18.29 -9.03 -24.24
N TYR A 414 -17.07 -8.74 -24.69
CA TYR A 414 -15.94 -8.37 -23.83
C TYR A 414 -15.15 -7.19 -24.39
N LYS A 415 -14.73 -6.29 -23.51
CA LYS A 415 -13.73 -5.24 -23.79
C LYS A 415 -12.45 -5.56 -23.04
N TYR A 416 -11.37 -5.76 -23.78
CA TYR A 416 -10.05 -5.82 -23.19
C TYR A 416 -9.52 -4.40 -22.96
N ILE A 417 -9.28 -4.06 -21.69
CA ILE A 417 -8.51 -2.89 -21.30
C ILE A 417 -7.09 -3.37 -21.04
N LEU A 418 -6.19 -2.98 -21.95
CA LEU A 418 -4.77 -3.28 -21.86
C LEU A 418 -4.21 -2.77 -20.54
N GLU A 419 -3.21 -3.47 -20.00
CA GLU A 419 -2.61 -3.07 -18.74
C GLU A 419 -2.10 -1.64 -18.77
N ASN A 420 -2.67 -0.82 -17.89
CA ASN A 420 -2.21 0.51 -17.61
C ASN A 420 -1.42 0.46 -16.29
N GLU A 421 -0.11 0.36 -16.43
CA GLU A 421 0.82 0.39 -15.30
C GLU A 421 0.76 1.70 -14.51
N ASN A 422 0.13 2.75 -15.03
CA ASN A 422 -0.04 4.01 -14.32
C ASN A 422 -1.37 4.13 -13.58
N ARG A 423 -2.34 3.24 -13.85
CA ARG A 423 -3.65 3.21 -13.19
C ARG A 423 -3.55 2.45 -11.87
N ARG A 424 -3.70 3.15 -10.74
CA ARG A 424 -3.51 2.62 -9.39
C ARG A 424 -4.53 3.22 -8.43
N PHE A 425 -5.08 2.40 -7.54
CA PHE A 425 -5.88 2.90 -6.42
C PHE A 425 -4.96 3.08 -5.20
N LEU A 426 -4.61 4.32 -4.88
CA LEU A 426 -3.64 4.66 -3.82
C LEU A 426 -2.30 3.91 -3.95
N GLY A 427 -1.85 3.65 -5.18
CA GLY A 427 -0.62 2.90 -5.46
C GLY A 427 -0.82 1.39 -5.68
N LEU A 428 -1.99 0.83 -5.37
CA LEU A 428 -2.28 -0.59 -5.56
C LEU A 428 -2.80 -0.90 -6.97
N ARG A 429 -2.41 -2.08 -7.47
CA ARG A 429 -2.93 -2.66 -8.72
C ARG A 429 -4.20 -3.47 -8.52
N ARG A 430 -4.32 -4.09 -7.35
CA ARG A 430 -5.32 -5.08 -6.96
C ARG A 430 -5.53 -5.02 -5.46
N LEU A 431 -6.71 -5.44 -5.03
CA LEU A 431 -7.11 -5.53 -3.63
C LEU A 431 -8.08 -6.70 -3.49
N ASN A 432 -8.17 -7.30 -2.31
CA ASN A 432 -9.12 -8.37 -2.04
C ASN A 432 -10.01 -8.02 -0.85
N LEU A 433 -11.29 -8.38 -0.95
CA LEU A 433 -12.26 -8.37 0.14
C LEU A 433 -12.56 -9.81 0.52
N ARG A 434 -12.12 -10.26 1.70
CA ARG A 434 -12.32 -11.65 2.14
C ARG A 434 -13.45 -11.75 3.14
N ALA A 435 -14.37 -12.67 2.86
CA ALA A 435 -15.48 -13.00 3.76
C ALA A 435 -15.05 -13.85 4.96
N ALA A 436 -13.92 -14.57 4.81
CA ALA A 436 -13.35 -15.56 5.74
C ALA A 436 -14.43 -16.32 6.53
N PRO A 437 -15.24 -17.15 5.85
CA PRO A 437 -16.50 -17.64 6.40
C PRO A 437 -16.38 -18.66 7.56
N ILE A 438 -15.15 -19.00 7.95
CA ILE A 438 -14.85 -19.87 9.09
C ILE A 438 -14.20 -19.11 10.26
N ASP A 439 -13.78 -17.87 10.03
CA ASP A 439 -13.25 -16.96 11.04
C ASP A 439 -14.37 -15.98 11.43
N PHE A 440 -15.16 -16.36 12.43
CA PHE A 440 -16.35 -15.60 12.83
C PHE A 440 -16.04 -14.20 13.34
N SER A 441 -14.83 -13.96 13.84
CA SER A 441 -14.39 -12.64 14.28
C SER A 441 -13.59 -11.87 13.23
N LEU A 442 -13.11 -12.52 12.17
CA LEU A 442 -12.17 -11.94 11.20
C LEU A 442 -10.87 -11.49 11.87
N MET A 443 -10.44 -12.14 12.96
CA MET A 443 -9.24 -11.75 13.73
C MET A 443 -8.01 -12.60 13.39
N ASN A 444 -8.20 -13.83 12.92
CA ASN A 444 -7.11 -14.80 12.81
C ASN A 444 -6.02 -14.38 11.85
N GLU A 445 -6.42 -13.97 10.65
CA GLU A 445 -5.47 -13.51 9.63
C GLU A 445 -4.75 -12.22 10.06
N VAL A 446 -5.46 -11.32 10.77
CA VAL A 446 -4.89 -10.08 11.33
C VAL A 446 -3.84 -10.38 12.40
N ALA A 447 -4.18 -11.19 13.39
CA ALA A 447 -3.28 -11.60 14.47
C ALA A 447 -2.09 -12.42 13.93
N GLY A 448 -2.33 -13.30 12.97
CA GLY A 448 -1.30 -14.12 12.32
C GLY A 448 -0.23 -13.29 11.61
N TYR A 449 -0.63 -12.29 10.82
CA TYR A 449 0.34 -11.43 10.14
C TYR A 449 1.12 -10.53 11.11
N LYS A 450 0.55 -10.16 12.26
CA LYS A 450 1.29 -9.41 13.30
C LYS A 450 2.45 -10.22 13.89
N ILE A 451 2.37 -11.54 13.91
CA ILE A 451 3.49 -12.41 14.32
C ILE A 451 4.66 -12.31 13.31
N TYR A 452 4.37 -12.27 12.01
CA TYR A 452 5.39 -12.01 10.98
C TYR A 452 5.95 -10.58 11.09
N GLU A 453 5.10 -9.60 11.41
CA GLU A 453 5.49 -8.20 11.61
C GLU A 453 6.50 -8.03 12.76
N ILE A 454 6.30 -8.72 13.89
CA ILE A 454 7.25 -8.74 15.03
C ILE A 454 8.65 -9.15 14.59
N LEU A 455 8.76 -10.08 13.64
CA LEU A 455 10.03 -10.56 13.09
C LEU A 455 10.60 -9.67 11.97
N GLY A 456 9.89 -8.61 11.59
CA GLY A 456 10.22 -7.78 10.43
C GLY A 456 10.15 -8.56 9.12
N TYR A 457 9.31 -9.58 9.02
CA TYR A 457 9.22 -10.46 7.86
C TYR A 457 8.17 -9.96 6.85
N PRO A 458 8.36 -10.12 5.52
CA PRO A 458 7.36 -9.72 4.54
C PRO A 458 6.06 -10.50 4.68
N HIS A 459 4.94 -9.77 4.76
CA HIS A 459 3.58 -10.29 4.82
C HIS A 459 2.63 -9.29 4.14
N PRO A 460 1.50 -9.74 3.56
CA PRO A 460 0.48 -8.83 3.05
C PRO A 460 -0.15 -8.02 4.20
N ARG A 461 -0.52 -6.77 3.91
CA ARG A 461 -1.26 -5.91 4.85
C ARG A 461 -2.74 -6.30 4.88
N VAL A 462 -3.37 -6.14 6.06
CA VAL A 462 -4.78 -6.49 6.28
C VAL A 462 -5.48 -5.53 7.25
N SER A 463 -6.73 -5.18 6.96
CA SER A 463 -7.64 -4.41 7.82
C SER A 463 -9.07 -4.92 7.70
N TRP A 464 -10.02 -4.25 8.36
CA TRP A 464 -11.45 -4.56 8.27
C TRP A 464 -12.20 -3.51 7.46
N ALA A 465 -13.18 -3.97 6.67
CA ALA A 465 -14.05 -3.11 5.90
C ALA A 465 -15.51 -3.56 5.92
N LYS A 466 -16.44 -2.64 6.12
CA LYS A 466 -17.87 -2.84 5.81
C LYS A 466 -18.06 -2.78 4.30
N LEU A 467 -18.74 -3.75 3.72
CA LEU A 467 -19.07 -3.71 2.29
C LEU A 467 -20.53 -3.26 2.07
N TYR A 468 -20.72 -2.29 1.18
CA TYR A 468 -22.02 -1.87 0.67
C TYR A 468 -22.06 -2.02 -0.85
N ILE A 469 -23.13 -2.64 -1.36
CA ILE A 469 -23.36 -2.78 -2.81
C ILE A 469 -24.59 -1.96 -3.21
N THR A 470 -24.43 -1.07 -4.17
CA THR A 470 -25.52 -0.35 -4.83
C THR A 470 -25.70 -0.93 -6.23
N GLU A 471 -26.91 -1.38 -6.53
CA GLU A 471 -27.26 -1.94 -7.84
C GLU A 471 -27.98 -0.86 -8.67
N THR A 472 -27.59 -0.73 -9.94
CA THR A 472 -28.22 0.18 -10.91
C THR A 472 -28.83 -0.59 -12.08
N ASP A 473 -29.76 0.05 -12.80
CA ASP A 473 -30.13 -0.39 -14.13
C ASP A 473 -29.07 0.00 -15.19
N LYS A 474 -29.34 -0.32 -16.46
CA LYS A 474 -28.47 -0.02 -17.61
C LYS A 474 -28.34 1.47 -17.92
N ASP A 475 -29.29 2.28 -17.47
CA ASP A 475 -29.31 3.73 -17.64
C ASP A 475 -28.64 4.46 -16.45
N GLY A 476 -28.15 3.71 -15.45
CA GLY A 476 -27.48 4.22 -14.26
C GLY A 476 -28.42 4.61 -13.12
N ASN A 477 -29.73 4.34 -13.22
CA ASN A 477 -30.66 4.63 -12.13
C ASN A 477 -30.48 3.60 -11.00
N ILE A 478 -30.40 4.08 -9.76
CA ILE A 478 -30.30 3.22 -8.58
C ILE A 478 -31.59 2.42 -8.43
N ILE A 479 -31.47 1.09 -8.47
CA ILE A 479 -32.58 0.16 -8.19
C ILE A 479 -32.50 -0.41 -6.77
N LYS A 480 -31.29 -0.50 -6.21
CA LYS A 480 -31.07 -0.97 -4.84
C LYS A 480 -29.93 -0.19 -4.18
N PRO A 481 -30.25 0.77 -3.29
CA PRO A 481 -29.23 1.64 -2.68
C PRO A 481 -28.52 0.95 -1.50
N LYS A 482 -27.18 1.08 -1.44
CA LYS A 482 -26.34 0.82 -0.25
C LYS A 482 -26.72 -0.46 0.54
N ASP A 483 -26.78 -1.59 -0.13
CA ASP A 483 -27.07 -2.88 0.50
C ASP A 483 -25.87 -3.38 1.32
N TYR A 484 -26.01 -3.45 2.64
CA TYR A 484 -24.93 -3.86 3.55
C TYR A 484 -24.67 -5.37 3.49
N LYS A 485 -23.44 -5.75 3.12
CA LYS A 485 -23.02 -7.15 2.92
C LYS A 485 -22.19 -7.73 4.07
N GLY A 486 -22.02 -6.98 5.16
CA GLY A 486 -21.29 -7.41 6.35
C GLY A 486 -19.85 -6.87 6.42
N LEU A 487 -19.13 -7.31 7.46
CA LEU A 487 -17.71 -7.03 7.64
C LEU A 487 -16.85 -7.98 6.80
N TYR A 488 -15.78 -7.48 6.20
CA TYR A 488 -14.81 -8.22 5.39
C TYR A 488 -13.40 -7.89 5.86
N LEU A 489 -12.44 -8.78 5.57
CA LEU A 489 -11.03 -8.44 5.59
C LEU A 489 -10.65 -7.74 4.29
N LEU A 490 -10.09 -6.54 4.38
CA LEU A 490 -9.47 -5.83 3.27
C LEU A 490 -8.00 -6.25 3.21
N THR A 491 -7.59 -6.98 2.18
CA THR A 491 -6.26 -7.62 2.11
C THR A 491 -5.48 -7.21 0.87
N GLU A 492 -4.19 -6.94 1.06
CA GLU A 492 -3.24 -6.68 -0.01
C GLU A 492 -3.04 -7.91 -0.91
N ASP A 493 -2.90 -7.69 -2.23
CA ASP A 493 -2.60 -8.77 -3.17
C ASP A 493 -1.08 -8.97 -3.27
N ILE A 494 -0.62 -10.22 -3.23
CA ILE A 494 0.80 -10.56 -3.43
C ILE A 494 1.07 -10.62 -4.95
N ASP A 495 1.56 -9.52 -5.51
CA ASP A 495 1.97 -9.39 -6.90
C ASP A 495 3.26 -8.53 -7.05
N LYS A 496 3.57 -8.06 -8.26
CA LYS A 496 4.76 -7.20 -8.50
C LYS A 496 4.73 -5.92 -7.64
N THR A 497 3.55 -5.38 -7.32
CA THR A 497 3.43 -4.22 -6.43
C THR A 497 3.87 -4.57 -5.01
N PHE A 498 3.44 -5.73 -4.48
CA PHE A 498 3.92 -6.23 -3.19
C PHE A 498 5.44 -6.40 -3.20
N LEU A 499 6.02 -6.98 -4.25
CA LEU A 499 7.46 -7.12 -4.37
C LEU A 499 8.18 -5.78 -4.35
N ASN A 500 7.68 -4.80 -5.13
CA ASN A 500 8.25 -3.46 -5.16
C ASN A 500 8.26 -2.78 -3.78
N TYR A 501 7.29 -3.11 -2.92
CA TYR A 501 7.16 -2.54 -1.58
C TYR A 501 8.04 -3.22 -0.54
N ASN A 502 8.34 -4.51 -0.72
CA ASN A 502 8.92 -5.35 0.33
C ASN A 502 10.32 -5.87 -0.01
N PHE A 503 10.77 -5.79 -1.26
CA PHE A 503 12.07 -6.29 -1.71
C PHE A 503 12.87 -5.22 -2.46
N LYS A 504 14.16 -5.10 -2.14
CA LYS A 504 15.08 -4.18 -2.82
C LYS A 504 15.23 -4.50 -4.29
N ASN A 505 15.27 -5.78 -4.63
CA ASN A 505 15.26 -6.27 -5.99
C ASN A 505 13.94 -7.02 -6.24
N PRO A 506 12.98 -6.44 -6.98
CA PRO A 506 11.69 -7.05 -7.24
C PRO A 506 11.63 -7.87 -8.54
N ASP A 507 12.75 -8.05 -9.26
CA ASP A 507 12.78 -8.58 -10.65
C ASP A 507 12.73 -10.10 -10.76
N GLY A 508 12.75 -10.80 -9.63
CA GLY A 508 12.64 -12.24 -9.55
C GLY A 508 11.28 -12.83 -9.94
N ASN A 509 11.26 -14.16 -10.05
CA ASN A 509 10.03 -14.91 -10.23
C ASN A 509 9.27 -15.04 -8.91
N LEU A 510 7.96 -14.81 -8.97
CA LEU A 510 7.02 -15.02 -7.88
C LEU A 510 6.11 -16.18 -8.23
N TYR A 511 6.12 -17.23 -7.42
CA TYR A 511 5.27 -18.40 -7.57
C TYR A 511 4.22 -18.42 -6.47
N LYS A 512 2.98 -18.76 -6.83
CA LYS A 512 1.89 -19.02 -5.89
C LYS A 512 1.67 -20.53 -5.78
N SER A 513 1.57 -21.07 -4.57
CA SER A 513 1.09 -22.45 -4.37
C SER A 513 -0.41 -22.54 -4.62
N THR A 514 -0.85 -23.61 -5.28
CA THR A 514 -2.24 -23.73 -5.73
C THR A 514 -3.01 -24.96 -5.24
N GLU A 515 -2.32 -25.93 -4.62
CA GLU A 515 -2.86 -27.18 -4.04
C GLU A 515 -1.91 -27.73 -2.95
N ILE A 516 -2.41 -28.68 -2.14
CA ILE A 516 -1.69 -29.35 -1.03
C ILE A 516 -0.43 -30.15 -1.44
N PHE A 517 -0.24 -30.37 -2.74
CA PHE A 517 0.94 -31.03 -3.30
C PHE A 517 2.06 -30.06 -3.68
N ALA A 518 1.93 -28.77 -3.34
CA ALA A 518 2.98 -27.76 -3.46
C ALA A 518 4.03 -27.91 -2.35
N ASN A 519 4.51 -29.13 -2.16
CA ASN A 519 5.22 -29.55 -0.96
C ASN A 519 6.75 -29.46 -1.07
N LEU A 520 7.27 -28.96 -2.21
CA LEU A 520 8.70 -28.85 -2.54
C LEU A 520 9.43 -30.19 -2.68
N ALA A 521 8.71 -31.30 -2.78
CA ALA A 521 9.28 -32.57 -3.22
C ALA A 521 9.74 -32.50 -4.69
N TYR A 522 10.76 -33.30 -5.01
CA TYR A 522 11.29 -33.32 -6.37
C TYR A 522 10.23 -33.71 -7.40
N GLN A 523 10.10 -32.86 -8.42
CA GLN A 523 9.36 -33.15 -9.64
C GLN A 523 10.24 -32.86 -10.84
N ALA A 524 10.25 -33.77 -11.81
CA ALA A 524 11.13 -33.68 -12.97
C ALA A 524 10.74 -32.55 -13.93
N ASP A 525 9.47 -32.18 -13.99
CA ASP A 525 8.95 -31.10 -14.84
C ASP A 525 7.97 -30.22 -14.04
N LEU A 526 8.52 -29.23 -13.34
CA LEU A 526 7.73 -28.32 -12.49
C LEU A 526 6.79 -27.44 -13.29
N LYS A 527 7.18 -27.09 -14.53
CA LYS A 527 6.39 -26.23 -15.42
C LYS A 527 5.09 -26.90 -15.86
N ASN A 528 5.13 -28.22 -16.07
CA ASN A 528 3.96 -29.04 -16.41
C ASN A 528 3.44 -29.87 -15.22
N TYR A 529 3.88 -29.55 -14.00
CA TYR A 529 3.30 -30.15 -12.80
C TYR A 529 1.96 -29.49 -12.50
N LEU A 530 0.88 -30.14 -12.95
CA LEU A 530 -0.47 -29.59 -12.92
C LEU A 530 -1.31 -30.18 -11.78
N THR A 531 -2.19 -29.33 -11.27
CA THR A 531 -3.31 -29.70 -10.42
C THR A 531 -4.35 -30.46 -11.23
N TRP A 532 -5.31 -31.11 -10.56
CA TRP A 532 -6.40 -31.86 -11.21
C TRP A 532 -7.23 -31.00 -12.18
N ASP A 533 -7.31 -29.68 -11.93
CA ASP A 533 -8.02 -28.71 -12.75
C ASP A 533 -7.12 -27.98 -13.77
N GLY A 534 -5.90 -28.47 -14.00
CA GLY A 534 -4.99 -27.99 -15.04
C GLY A 534 -4.23 -26.69 -14.72
N ARG A 535 -4.23 -26.22 -13.47
CA ARG A 535 -3.35 -25.12 -13.03
C ARG A 535 -1.96 -25.68 -12.74
N ARG A 536 -0.92 -24.85 -12.81
CA ARG A 536 0.38 -25.25 -12.29
C ARG A 536 0.36 -25.26 -10.77
N VAL A 537 0.91 -26.30 -10.16
CA VAL A 537 1.04 -26.40 -8.69
C VAL A 537 1.77 -25.19 -8.13
N TYR A 538 2.83 -24.74 -8.83
CA TYR A 538 3.51 -23.47 -8.62
C TYR A 538 3.15 -22.49 -9.76
N GLU A 539 2.12 -21.68 -9.56
CA GLU A 539 1.63 -20.73 -10.56
C GLU A 539 2.56 -19.51 -10.63
N LEU A 540 3.23 -19.29 -11.77
CA LEU A 540 4.08 -18.13 -11.98
C LEU A 540 3.24 -16.83 -12.09
N ARG A 541 3.58 -15.83 -11.27
CA ARG A 541 2.83 -14.58 -11.09
C ARG A 541 3.54 -13.35 -11.67
N THR A 542 4.86 -13.38 -11.79
CA THR A 542 5.71 -12.37 -12.47
C THR A 542 6.43 -13.00 -13.65
N ASN A 543 7.09 -12.22 -14.52
CA ASN A 543 7.93 -12.74 -15.63
C ASN A 543 7.25 -13.82 -16.51
N LYS A 544 5.93 -13.70 -16.68
CA LYS A 544 5.10 -14.72 -17.35
C LYS A 544 5.41 -14.91 -18.83
N MET A 545 6.04 -13.91 -19.46
CA MET A 545 6.47 -14.01 -20.86
C MET A 545 7.70 -14.90 -21.00
N GLN A 546 8.64 -14.81 -20.05
CA GLN A 546 9.83 -15.65 -19.99
C GLN A 546 9.46 -17.09 -19.64
N ASP A 547 8.52 -17.26 -18.71
CA ASP A 547 7.96 -18.57 -18.33
C ASP A 547 9.04 -19.62 -17.98
N ASP A 548 10.09 -19.14 -17.29
CA ASP A 548 11.30 -19.88 -16.89
C ASP A 548 11.19 -20.29 -15.42
N TYR A 549 11.31 -21.60 -15.15
CA TYR A 549 11.21 -22.23 -13.84
C TYR A 549 12.57 -22.74 -13.33
N SER A 550 13.67 -22.41 -14.02
CA SER A 550 15.00 -22.94 -13.73
C SER A 550 15.53 -22.56 -12.34
N ASP A 551 15.06 -21.45 -11.77
CA ASP A 551 15.33 -21.06 -10.38
C ASP A 551 14.65 -22.03 -9.39
N LEU A 552 13.36 -22.31 -9.56
CA LEU A 552 12.58 -23.20 -8.72
C LEU A 552 13.07 -24.65 -8.83
N GLU A 553 13.47 -25.08 -10.03
CA GLU A 553 14.11 -26.38 -10.26
C GLU A 553 15.40 -26.51 -9.44
N LYS A 554 16.28 -25.50 -9.46
CA LYS A 554 17.51 -25.50 -8.67
C LYS A 554 17.21 -25.51 -7.16
N PHE A 555 16.22 -24.75 -6.71
CA PHE A 555 15.83 -24.73 -5.30
C PHE A 555 15.33 -26.09 -4.82
N ILE A 556 14.40 -26.69 -5.56
CA ILE A 556 13.87 -28.02 -5.25
C ILE A 556 14.96 -29.11 -5.36
N GLN A 557 15.86 -29.03 -6.34
CA GLN A 557 17.00 -29.96 -6.43
C GLN A 557 17.96 -29.84 -5.23
N SER A 558 18.26 -28.62 -4.77
CA SER A 558 19.07 -28.39 -3.57
C SER A 558 18.41 -28.98 -2.32
N ILE A 559 17.09 -28.76 -2.15
CA ILE A 559 16.32 -29.33 -1.04
C ILE A 559 16.40 -30.86 -1.05
N ASN A 560 16.15 -31.51 -2.19
CA ASN A 560 15.94 -32.96 -2.24
C ASN A 560 17.23 -33.77 -2.42
N PHE A 561 18.27 -33.20 -3.05
CA PHE A 561 19.46 -33.96 -3.45
C PHE A 561 20.80 -33.32 -3.07
N ASN A 562 20.83 -32.03 -2.72
CA ASN A 562 22.09 -31.31 -2.48
C ASN A 562 21.95 -30.26 -1.37
N TRP A 563 21.59 -30.72 -0.17
CA TRP A 563 21.33 -29.86 0.99
C TRP A 563 22.53 -28.97 1.33
N SER A 564 23.76 -29.45 1.13
CA SER A 564 24.98 -28.65 1.34
C SER A 564 25.03 -27.35 0.54
N ASN A 565 24.24 -27.23 -0.54
CA ASN A 565 24.14 -26.03 -1.36
C ASN A 565 22.91 -25.15 -1.03
N ILE A 566 22.14 -25.46 0.03
CA ILE A 566 20.90 -24.74 0.36
C ILE A 566 21.12 -23.23 0.55
N GLN A 567 22.23 -22.83 1.17
CA GLN A 567 22.57 -21.41 1.41
C GLN A 567 22.85 -20.62 0.11
N ASN A 568 23.09 -21.28 -1.02
CA ASN A 568 23.27 -20.61 -2.32
C ASN A 568 21.93 -20.32 -3.01
N VAL A 569 20.83 -20.90 -2.52
CA VAL A 569 19.49 -20.80 -3.14
C VAL A 569 18.43 -20.26 -2.18
N THR A 570 18.77 -19.98 -0.92
CA THR A 570 17.91 -19.37 0.10
C THR A 570 18.75 -18.91 1.29
N ASN A 571 18.17 -18.05 2.15
CA ASN A 571 18.79 -17.58 3.38
C ASN A 571 18.23 -18.31 4.62
N MET A 572 19.10 -18.93 5.43
CA MET A 572 18.69 -19.74 6.59
C MET A 572 18.03 -18.91 7.70
N THR A 573 18.48 -17.66 7.91
CA THR A 573 17.87 -16.74 8.86
C THR A 573 16.46 -16.35 8.42
N LEU A 574 16.23 -16.15 7.12
CA LEU A 574 14.89 -15.87 6.60
C LEU A 574 13.95 -17.07 6.70
N LEU A 575 14.45 -18.28 6.42
CA LEU A 575 13.69 -19.51 6.65
C LEU A 575 13.34 -19.66 8.14
N ALA A 576 14.29 -19.40 9.03
CA ALA A 576 14.09 -19.45 10.47
C ALA A 576 12.99 -18.49 10.93
N LYS A 577 12.99 -17.23 10.44
CA LYS A 577 11.92 -16.27 10.73
C LYS A 577 10.55 -16.75 10.24
N TYR A 578 10.46 -17.20 8.98
CA TYR A 578 9.20 -17.70 8.40
C TYR A 578 8.63 -18.87 9.21
N PHE A 579 9.46 -19.89 9.44
CA PHE A 579 9.02 -21.10 10.12
C PHE A 579 8.77 -20.87 11.61
N ALA A 580 9.47 -19.94 12.27
CA ALA A 580 9.16 -19.59 13.65
C ALA A 580 7.77 -18.96 13.76
N ALA A 581 7.42 -18.02 12.87
CA ALA A 581 6.09 -17.42 12.86
C ALA A 581 4.98 -18.43 12.50
N SER A 582 5.21 -19.30 11.51
CA SER A 582 4.28 -20.38 11.14
C SER A 582 4.07 -21.38 12.29
N ASN A 583 5.16 -21.88 12.90
CA ASN A 583 5.08 -22.82 14.01
C ASN A 583 4.46 -22.21 15.28
N PHE A 584 4.77 -20.94 15.57
CA PHE A 584 4.19 -20.27 16.72
C PHE A 584 2.67 -20.17 16.58
N GLN A 585 2.18 -19.70 15.43
CA GLN A 585 0.75 -19.43 15.25
C GLN A 585 -0.11 -20.67 15.07
N GLY A 586 0.46 -21.84 14.76
CA GLY A 586 -0.36 -23.06 14.61
C GLY A 586 -1.24 -23.05 13.36
N ASN A 587 -0.72 -22.57 12.22
CA ASN A 587 -1.47 -22.65 10.97
C ASN A 587 -1.34 -24.06 10.38
N TRP A 588 -2.48 -24.72 10.16
CA TRP A 588 -2.50 -26.08 9.65
C TRP A 588 -2.66 -26.16 8.13
N ASP A 589 -3.03 -25.06 7.47
CA ASP A 589 -3.15 -24.98 6.00
C ASP A 589 -1.97 -24.19 5.41
N ASP A 590 -0.76 -24.45 5.94
CA ASP A 590 0.51 -23.87 5.46
C ASP A 590 1.59 -24.94 5.20
N TYR A 591 2.77 -24.52 4.72
CA TYR A 591 3.88 -25.42 4.41
C TYR A 591 4.24 -26.41 5.54
N VAL A 592 4.12 -26.00 6.81
CA VAL A 592 4.55 -26.80 7.96
C VAL A 592 3.54 -27.88 8.31
N PHE A 593 2.31 -27.86 7.79
CA PHE A 593 1.37 -28.96 8.01
C PHE A 593 0.83 -29.51 6.70
N LEU A 594 -0.20 -28.89 6.11
CA LEU A 594 -0.69 -29.25 4.77
C LEU A 594 -0.11 -28.28 3.74
N PRO A 595 0.90 -28.67 2.93
CA PRO A 595 1.70 -27.72 2.19
C PRO A 595 0.92 -26.90 1.15
N HIS A 596 0.43 -25.74 1.59
CA HIS A 596 -0.50 -24.90 0.86
C HIS A 596 -0.40 -23.44 1.34
N ASN A 597 -1.12 -22.52 0.68
CA ASN A 597 -1.22 -21.11 1.05
C ASN A 597 0.10 -20.37 1.35
N PHE A 598 1.05 -20.44 0.42
CA PHE A 598 2.27 -19.63 0.48
C PHE A 598 2.70 -19.21 -0.92
N PHE A 599 3.53 -18.17 -0.97
CA PHE A 599 4.23 -17.78 -2.18
C PHE A 599 5.72 -18.06 -2.02
N LEU A 600 6.40 -18.25 -3.15
CA LEU A 600 7.84 -18.35 -3.25
C LEU A 600 8.33 -17.21 -4.14
N TYR A 601 9.17 -16.34 -3.61
CA TYR A 601 9.84 -15.31 -4.38
C TYR A 601 11.32 -15.68 -4.56
N SER A 602 11.78 -15.79 -5.80
CA SER A 602 13.20 -15.99 -6.10
C SER A 602 13.89 -14.64 -6.22
N ASP A 603 14.40 -14.11 -5.12
CA ASP A 603 15.19 -12.89 -5.15
C ASP A 603 16.47 -13.11 -5.99
N PRO A 604 16.75 -12.26 -7.01
CA PRO A 604 17.89 -12.48 -7.89
C PRO A 604 19.26 -12.43 -7.19
N ASN A 605 19.34 -11.81 -6.01
CA ASN A 605 20.59 -11.66 -5.25
C ASN A 605 20.72 -12.74 -4.16
N PHE A 606 19.61 -13.17 -3.55
CA PHE A 606 19.63 -13.98 -2.32
C PHE A 606 18.96 -15.36 -2.44
N GLY A 607 18.23 -15.62 -3.54
CA GLY A 607 17.47 -16.84 -3.73
C GLY A 607 16.08 -16.78 -3.12
N PHE A 608 15.54 -17.94 -2.76
CA PHE A 608 14.13 -18.10 -2.41
C PHE A 608 13.77 -17.53 -1.03
N VAL A 609 12.65 -16.82 -1.00
CA VAL A 609 11.98 -16.31 0.20
C VAL A 609 10.53 -16.80 0.18
N LEU A 610 10.08 -17.43 1.27
CA LEU A 610 8.69 -17.83 1.44
C LEU A 610 7.88 -16.61 1.90
N ILE A 611 6.65 -16.47 1.41
CA ILE A 611 5.75 -15.38 1.84
C ILE A 611 4.42 -16.01 2.30
N PRO A 612 3.95 -15.74 3.52
CA PRO A 612 2.69 -16.28 4.01
C PRO A 612 1.52 -15.66 3.25
N TRP A 613 0.47 -16.44 3.05
CA TRP A 613 -0.76 -16.00 2.40
C TRP A 613 -1.92 -16.78 2.98
N ASP A 614 -3.12 -16.20 3.03
CA ASP A 614 -4.35 -16.95 3.34
C ASP A 614 -4.26 -17.78 4.64
N ILE A 615 -3.94 -17.10 5.75
CA ILE A 615 -3.57 -17.73 7.02
C ILE A 615 -4.71 -17.74 8.07
N GLU A 616 -5.99 -17.67 7.68
CA GLU A 616 -7.10 -17.68 8.66
C GLU A 616 -7.21 -18.99 9.49
N GLN A 617 -6.58 -20.07 9.01
CA GLN A 617 -6.57 -21.40 9.63
C GLN A 617 -5.52 -21.55 10.75
N ASN A 618 -5.33 -20.50 11.54
CA ASN A 618 -4.32 -20.42 12.60
C ASN A 618 -4.96 -20.29 14.01
N LEU A 619 -4.12 -20.23 15.04
CA LEU A 619 -4.51 -19.97 16.44
C LEU A 619 -5.53 -21.00 16.96
N ASN A 620 -5.37 -22.28 16.58
CA ASN A 620 -6.32 -23.37 16.84
C ASN A 620 -7.69 -23.27 16.13
N MET A 621 -7.82 -22.46 15.08
CA MET A 621 -8.93 -22.60 14.14
C MET A 621 -8.89 -23.98 13.50
N GLY A 622 -10.01 -24.70 13.47
CA GLY A 622 -10.08 -26.09 12.96
C GLY A 622 -10.12 -27.18 14.04
N THR A 623 -9.62 -26.93 15.26
CA THR A 623 -9.80 -27.85 16.40
C THR A 623 -11.24 -27.80 16.96
N SER A 624 -12.01 -26.78 16.54
CA SER A 624 -13.31 -26.41 17.11
C SER A 624 -14.45 -26.42 16.09
N PHE A 625 -14.33 -27.14 14.96
CA PHE A 625 -15.48 -27.44 14.08
C PHE A 625 -16.63 -28.18 14.82
N SER A 626 -16.43 -28.54 16.09
CA SER A 626 -17.46 -28.94 17.04
C SER A 626 -18.49 -27.86 17.39
N ILE A 627 -18.31 -26.58 17.02
CA ILE A 627 -19.39 -25.57 17.16
C ILE A 627 -20.60 -25.90 16.27
N ILE A 628 -20.40 -26.68 15.20
CA ILE A 628 -21.42 -27.03 14.20
C ILE A 628 -21.60 -28.56 14.08
N GLY A 629 -21.28 -29.32 15.13
CA GLY A 629 -21.70 -30.72 15.25
C GLY A 629 -20.83 -31.78 14.57
N PHE A 630 -19.54 -31.51 14.30
CA PHE A 630 -18.58 -32.59 14.05
C PHE A 630 -18.04 -33.13 15.40
N GLU A 631 -18.19 -34.43 15.65
CA GLU A 631 -17.83 -35.08 16.93
C GLU A 631 -16.31 -35.17 17.19
N ASN A 632 -15.45 -34.89 16.20
CA ASN A 632 -13.99 -34.91 16.35
C ASN A 632 -13.31 -33.70 15.66
N PRO A 633 -12.28 -33.11 16.29
CA PRO A 633 -11.47 -32.06 15.67
C PRO A 633 -10.69 -32.61 14.47
N TYR A 634 -10.63 -31.84 13.38
CA TYR A 634 -9.85 -32.22 12.19
C TYR A 634 -8.34 -31.89 12.34
N SER A 635 -7.99 -31.07 13.34
CA SER A 635 -6.61 -30.61 13.59
C SER A 635 -6.20 -30.81 15.07
N PRO A 636 -4.88 -30.96 15.35
CA PRO A 636 -4.37 -31.09 16.72
C PRO A 636 -4.40 -29.75 17.49
N ASP A 637 -4.24 -29.81 18.81
CA ASP A 637 -4.09 -28.62 19.65
C ASP A 637 -2.67 -28.03 19.48
N PHE A 638 -2.56 -26.97 18.71
CA PHE A 638 -1.29 -26.33 18.36
C PHE A 638 -0.66 -25.52 19.48
N ARG A 639 -1.35 -25.32 20.62
CA ARG A 639 -0.76 -24.65 21.79
C ARG A 639 0.48 -25.38 22.28
N TYR A 640 0.45 -26.70 22.24
CA TYR A 640 1.48 -27.58 22.80
C TYR A 640 2.37 -28.24 21.74
N ALA A 641 2.38 -27.70 20.52
CA ALA A 641 3.21 -28.25 19.44
C ALA A 641 4.70 -27.96 19.67
N PRO A 642 5.58 -28.97 19.69
CA PRO A 642 7.01 -28.76 19.88
C PRO A 642 7.65 -27.85 18.81
N LEU A 643 8.69 -27.12 19.20
CA LEU A 643 9.35 -26.16 18.29
C LEU A 643 10.08 -26.83 17.13
N LEU A 644 10.99 -27.78 17.40
CA LEU A 644 11.84 -28.40 16.37
C LEU A 644 11.21 -29.64 15.74
N SER A 645 10.49 -30.49 16.49
CA SER A 645 9.73 -31.58 15.85
C SER A 645 8.44 -31.08 15.17
N GLY A 646 8.07 -29.82 15.39
CA GLY A 646 6.93 -29.17 14.76
C GLY A 646 5.65 -29.97 14.95
N TYR A 647 4.93 -30.17 13.84
CA TYR A 647 3.71 -30.98 13.79
C TYR A 647 3.93 -32.39 13.25
N LYS A 648 5.19 -32.87 13.18
CA LYS A 648 5.54 -34.10 12.44
C LYS A 648 4.77 -35.34 12.89
N GLU A 649 4.71 -35.61 14.18
CA GLU A 649 4.00 -36.80 14.71
C GLU A 649 2.50 -36.76 14.38
N TYR A 650 1.88 -35.59 14.49
CA TYR A 650 0.48 -35.39 14.11
C TYR A 650 0.27 -35.51 12.61
N PHE A 651 1.21 -34.97 11.82
CA PHE A 651 1.17 -35.04 10.37
C PHE A 651 1.30 -36.49 9.88
N GLU A 652 2.21 -37.27 10.45
CA GLU A 652 2.38 -38.70 10.16
C GLU A 652 1.09 -39.47 10.49
N TYR A 653 0.43 -39.15 11.61
CA TYR A 653 -0.85 -39.74 11.97
C TYR A 653 -1.95 -39.44 10.93
N ILE A 654 -2.14 -38.18 10.56
CA ILE A 654 -3.15 -37.78 9.56
C ILE A 654 -2.82 -38.36 8.18
N SER A 655 -1.55 -38.35 7.78
CA SER A 655 -1.11 -38.89 6.50
C SER A 655 -1.40 -40.38 6.38
N ASN A 656 -1.14 -41.14 7.45
CA ASN A 656 -1.50 -42.56 7.52
C ASN A 656 -3.02 -42.76 7.46
N TRP A 657 -3.80 -41.94 8.16
CA TRP A 657 -5.27 -42.01 8.14
C TRP A 657 -5.86 -41.65 6.76
N ALA A 658 -5.34 -40.62 6.12
CA ALA A 658 -5.78 -40.08 4.83
C ALA A 658 -5.16 -40.79 3.62
N GLN A 659 -4.22 -41.74 3.83
CA GLN A 659 -3.43 -42.39 2.78
C GLN A 659 -2.66 -41.40 1.90
N ILE A 660 -2.17 -40.33 2.51
CA ILE A 660 -1.29 -39.33 1.90
C ILE A 660 0.15 -39.71 2.25
N ASP A 661 1.11 -39.41 1.37
CA ASP A 661 2.54 -39.63 1.64
C ASP A 661 2.95 -38.93 2.95
N PRO A 662 3.45 -39.66 3.97
CA PRO A 662 3.81 -39.09 5.27
C PRO A 662 5.08 -38.24 5.26
N ASP A 663 5.87 -38.22 4.18
CA ASP A 663 7.08 -37.39 4.05
C ASP A 663 6.98 -36.30 2.94
N PRO A 664 6.02 -35.36 2.99
CA PRO A 664 5.83 -34.42 1.90
C PRO A 664 6.61 -33.12 2.07
N ARG A 665 7.27 -32.83 3.20
CA ARG A 665 7.81 -31.48 3.50
C ARG A 665 9.34 -31.44 3.53
N PRO A 666 10.05 -31.86 2.47
CA PRO A 666 11.50 -32.05 2.51
C PRO A 666 12.28 -30.80 2.95
N LEU A 667 11.82 -29.58 2.64
CA LEU A 667 12.47 -28.38 3.19
C LEU A 667 12.41 -28.34 4.73
N TRP A 668 11.24 -28.53 5.32
CA TRP A 668 11.07 -28.46 6.78
C TRP A 668 11.75 -29.65 7.46
N ASP A 669 11.53 -30.87 6.96
CA ASP A 669 12.12 -32.09 7.51
C ASP A 669 13.66 -32.04 7.46
N ASN A 670 14.24 -31.47 6.40
CA ASN A 670 15.67 -31.21 6.37
C ASN A 670 16.09 -30.15 7.38
N LEU A 671 15.38 -29.01 7.51
CA LEU A 671 15.69 -27.90 8.44
C LEU A 671 15.63 -28.27 9.92
N ILE A 672 14.86 -29.28 10.29
CA ILE A 672 14.78 -29.76 11.69
C ILE A 672 15.69 -30.95 11.97
N ASN A 673 16.30 -31.52 10.94
CA ASN A 673 17.24 -32.62 11.09
C ASN A 673 18.60 -32.10 11.60
N LYS A 674 18.90 -32.37 12.88
CA LYS A 674 20.14 -31.95 13.54
C LYS A 674 21.43 -32.40 12.83
N SER A 675 21.38 -33.49 12.05
CA SER A 675 22.53 -33.95 11.28
C SER A 675 22.81 -33.15 10.00
N LEU A 676 21.84 -32.36 9.53
CA LEU A 676 21.91 -31.62 8.26
C LEU A 676 22.12 -30.10 8.42
N ASN A 677 21.64 -29.46 9.50
CA ASN A 677 21.61 -27.98 9.58
C ASN A 677 22.70 -27.34 10.43
N GLY A 678 23.36 -28.08 11.32
CA GLY A 678 24.23 -27.47 12.32
C GLY A 678 23.52 -26.35 13.11
N LEU A 679 24.27 -25.34 13.55
CA LEU A 679 23.75 -24.22 14.35
C LEU A 679 23.14 -23.08 13.50
N ASP A 680 23.26 -23.13 12.17
CA ASP A 680 22.95 -22.02 11.26
C ASP A 680 21.44 -21.75 11.09
N PHE A 681 20.59 -22.73 11.38
CA PHE A 681 19.13 -22.58 11.42
C PHE A 681 18.58 -22.48 12.84
N GLU A 682 19.05 -23.35 13.75
CA GLU A 682 18.50 -23.50 15.09
C GLU A 682 18.66 -22.21 15.93
N ILE A 683 19.81 -21.54 15.84
CA ILE A 683 20.05 -20.28 16.56
C ILE A 683 19.07 -19.17 16.09
N PRO A 684 19.02 -18.80 14.79
CA PRO A 684 18.07 -17.76 14.36
C PRO A 684 16.61 -18.16 14.56
N TYR A 685 16.28 -19.45 14.53
CA TYR A 685 14.92 -19.96 14.78
C TYR A 685 14.51 -19.77 16.25
N ASN A 686 15.38 -20.10 17.20
CA ASN A 686 15.14 -19.87 18.62
C ASN A 686 15.12 -18.38 18.96
N ASN A 687 16.03 -17.58 18.38
CA ASN A 687 16.02 -16.13 18.54
C ASN A 687 14.72 -15.49 18.02
N SER A 688 14.19 -16.00 16.90
CA SER A 688 12.90 -15.57 16.36
C SER A 688 11.74 -15.90 17.30
N HIS A 689 11.71 -17.12 17.86
CA HIS A 689 10.73 -17.49 18.88
C HIS A 689 10.81 -16.63 20.14
N GLN A 690 12.02 -16.37 20.65
CA GLN A 690 12.21 -15.48 21.80
C GLN A 690 11.64 -14.09 21.49
N LYS A 691 11.96 -13.53 20.32
CA LYS A 691 11.42 -12.22 19.90
C LYS A 691 9.90 -12.24 19.81
N ILE A 692 9.28 -13.31 19.30
CA ILE A 692 7.83 -13.46 19.30
C ILE A 692 7.29 -13.45 20.74
N VAL A 693 7.80 -14.33 21.61
CA VAL A 693 7.39 -14.46 23.02
C VAL A 693 7.45 -13.12 23.76
N ASP A 694 8.54 -12.39 23.60
CA ASP A 694 8.77 -11.09 24.26
C ASP A 694 7.69 -10.05 23.86
N ASN A 695 7.12 -10.17 22.66
CA ASN A 695 6.14 -9.23 22.10
C ASN A 695 4.68 -9.69 22.26
N ILE A 696 4.41 -10.96 22.59
CA ILE A 696 3.03 -11.47 22.75
C ILE A 696 2.19 -10.69 23.77
N PRO A 697 2.70 -10.28 24.95
CA PRO A 697 1.88 -9.50 25.89
C PRO A 697 1.36 -8.19 25.29
N SER A 698 2.18 -7.50 24.49
CA SER A 698 1.76 -6.28 23.79
C SER A 698 0.75 -6.61 22.68
N LEU A 699 0.96 -7.68 21.93
CA LEU A 699 0.04 -8.14 20.89
C LEU A 699 -1.33 -8.54 21.45
N ILE A 700 -1.39 -9.21 22.61
CA ILE A 700 -2.65 -9.57 23.31
C ILE A 700 -3.45 -8.32 23.65
N ASN A 701 -2.79 -7.27 24.20
CA ASN A 701 -3.46 -6.01 24.51
C ASN A 701 -4.02 -5.35 23.24
N GLN A 702 -3.26 -5.35 22.16
CA GLN A 702 -3.66 -4.79 20.88
C GLN A 702 -4.84 -5.55 20.26
N ILE A 703 -4.79 -6.89 20.24
CA ILE A 703 -5.87 -7.74 19.74
C ILE A 703 -7.14 -7.57 20.57
N THR A 704 -7.01 -7.43 21.90
CA THR A 704 -8.16 -7.17 22.79
C THR A 704 -8.88 -5.88 22.39
N PHE A 705 -8.12 -4.80 22.16
CA PHE A 705 -8.66 -3.54 21.65
C PHE A 705 -9.34 -3.71 20.28
N TRP A 706 -8.74 -4.48 19.37
CA TRP A 706 -9.36 -4.72 18.06
C TRP A 706 -10.64 -5.53 18.13
N PHE A 707 -10.73 -6.52 19.03
CA PHE A 707 -12.00 -7.21 19.27
C PHE A 707 -13.09 -6.22 19.69
N ASP A 708 -12.78 -5.30 20.62
CA ASP A 708 -13.74 -4.29 21.07
C ASP A 708 -14.12 -3.33 19.93
N LEU A 709 -13.17 -2.97 19.06
CA LEU A 709 -13.40 -2.13 17.87
C LEU A 709 -14.40 -2.77 16.90
N ILE A 710 -14.27 -4.07 16.62
CA ILE A 710 -15.05 -4.75 15.57
C ILE A 710 -16.35 -5.37 16.06
N GLU A 711 -16.52 -5.60 17.37
CA GLU A 711 -17.64 -6.34 17.97
C GLU A 711 -18.99 -5.92 17.41
N THR A 712 -19.32 -4.63 17.49
CA THR A 712 -20.61 -4.09 17.05
C THR A 712 -20.85 -4.35 15.55
N THR A 713 -19.80 -4.25 14.73
CA THR A 713 -19.91 -4.39 13.28
C THR A 713 -20.04 -5.86 12.86
N VAL A 714 -19.30 -6.76 13.53
CA VAL A 714 -19.37 -8.22 13.28
C VAL A 714 -20.75 -8.79 13.59
N ILE A 715 -21.36 -8.38 14.71
CA ILE A 715 -22.67 -8.89 15.14
C ILE A 715 -23.85 -8.17 14.49
N THR A 716 -23.60 -7.18 13.62
CA THR A 716 -24.65 -6.48 12.88
C THR A 716 -25.16 -7.36 11.75
N LYS A 717 -26.48 -7.48 11.64
CA LYS A 717 -27.14 -8.20 10.55
C LYS A 717 -26.75 -7.64 9.17
N PHE A 718 -26.51 -8.51 8.22
CA PHE A 718 -26.16 -8.17 6.84
C PHE A 718 -26.97 -8.99 5.82
N ASN A 719 -26.93 -8.59 4.56
CA ASN A 719 -27.53 -9.32 3.46
C ASN A 719 -26.47 -10.15 2.73
N PHE A 720 -26.82 -11.37 2.35
CA PHE A 720 -25.95 -12.23 1.57
C PHE A 720 -25.67 -11.64 0.17
N THR A 721 -24.51 -11.99 -0.38
CA THR A 721 -24.13 -11.62 -1.74
C THR A 721 -24.64 -12.63 -2.74
N ASP A 722 -24.74 -13.89 -2.31
CA ASP A 722 -25.42 -14.96 -3.03
C ASP A 722 -26.95 -14.84 -2.86
N PRO A 723 -27.71 -14.67 -3.95
CA PRO A 723 -29.17 -14.54 -3.88
C PRO A 723 -29.90 -15.88 -3.71
N SER A 724 -29.22 -17.03 -3.83
CA SER A 724 -29.83 -18.36 -3.77
C SER A 724 -28.96 -19.34 -2.99
N PRO A 725 -28.66 -19.04 -1.71
CA PRO A 725 -27.77 -19.88 -0.93
C PRO A 725 -28.41 -21.23 -0.62
N ASP A 726 -27.59 -22.28 -0.59
CA ASP A 726 -28.04 -23.61 -0.15
C ASP A 726 -28.65 -23.51 1.26
N PRO A 727 -29.93 -23.89 1.45
CA PRO A 727 -30.57 -23.85 2.77
C PRO A 727 -29.80 -24.62 3.85
N ALA A 728 -29.08 -25.69 3.49
CA ALA A 728 -28.25 -26.44 4.43
C ALA A 728 -27.04 -25.64 4.93
N VAL A 729 -26.51 -24.72 4.11
CA VAL A 729 -25.40 -23.82 4.45
C VAL A 729 -25.88 -22.67 5.33
N VAL A 730 -27.05 -22.10 5.01
CA VAL A 730 -27.66 -21.00 5.77
C VAL A 730 -27.93 -21.39 7.23
N LEU A 731 -28.16 -22.67 7.51
CA LEU A 731 -28.37 -23.18 8.88
C LEU A 731 -27.16 -22.95 9.81
N TRP A 732 -25.95 -22.85 9.29
CA TRP A 732 -24.74 -22.70 10.10
C TRP A 732 -23.85 -21.50 9.75
N TYR A 733 -24.16 -20.79 8.67
CA TYR A 733 -23.58 -19.47 8.36
C TYR A 733 -24.68 -18.40 8.41
N PRO A 734 -24.99 -17.85 9.60
CA PRO A 734 -26.11 -16.93 9.75
C PRO A 734 -25.83 -15.56 9.12
N ASP A 735 -26.89 -14.87 8.71
CA ASP A 735 -26.86 -13.48 8.23
C ASP A 735 -26.59 -12.45 9.35
N GLN A 736 -26.36 -12.95 10.56
CA GLN A 736 -25.94 -12.22 11.75
C GLN A 736 -25.11 -13.16 12.63
N ILE A 737 -23.85 -12.82 12.92
CA ILE A 737 -23.01 -13.64 13.80
C ILE A 737 -23.55 -13.53 15.25
N PRO A 738 -23.87 -14.65 15.92
CA PRO A 738 -24.27 -14.63 17.32
C PRO A 738 -23.15 -14.09 18.21
N ILE A 739 -23.50 -13.23 19.17
CA ILE A 739 -22.52 -12.69 20.14
C ILE A 739 -21.80 -13.79 20.92
N SER A 740 -22.46 -14.93 21.16
CA SER A 740 -21.83 -16.09 21.80
C SER A 740 -20.70 -16.68 20.96
N TRP A 741 -20.85 -16.74 19.63
CA TRP A 741 -19.81 -17.24 18.72
C TRP A 741 -18.63 -16.28 18.67
N PHE A 742 -18.90 -14.97 18.58
CA PHE A 742 -17.87 -13.94 18.65
C PHE A 742 -17.06 -14.02 19.95
N ASN A 743 -17.73 -14.16 21.10
CA ASN A 743 -17.05 -14.28 22.40
C ASN A 743 -16.26 -15.58 22.55
N LEU A 744 -16.74 -16.70 22.00
CA LEU A 744 -15.99 -17.95 21.96
C LEU A 744 -14.70 -17.78 21.15
N ASP A 745 -14.78 -17.10 20.01
CA ASP A 745 -13.64 -16.87 19.13
C ASP A 745 -12.62 -15.91 19.76
N LYS A 746 -13.09 -14.82 20.39
CA LYS A 746 -12.28 -13.91 21.21
C LYS A 746 -11.49 -14.66 22.29
N ASN A 747 -12.17 -15.51 23.06
CA ASN A 747 -11.52 -16.30 24.10
C ASN A 747 -10.51 -17.29 23.51
N ARG A 748 -10.86 -17.99 22.42
CA ARG A 748 -9.95 -18.93 21.74
C ARG A 748 -8.64 -18.25 21.33
N VAL A 749 -8.72 -17.11 20.64
CA VAL A 749 -7.54 -16.38 20.15
C VAL A 749 -6.66 -15.91 21.32
N LEU A 750 -7.24 -15.27 22.33
CA LEU A 750 -6.48 -14.72 23.46
C LEU A 750 -5.85 -15.83 24.31
N THR A 751 -6.59 -16.89 24.62
CA THR A 751 -6.07 -18.05 25.36
C THR A 751 -5.01 -18.79 24.56
N PHE A 752 -5.17 -18.96 23.25
CA PHE A 752 -4.14 -19.57 22.40
C PHE A 752 -2.81 -18.82 22.52
N LEU A 753 -2.82 -17.48 22.36
CA LEU A 753 -1.60 -16.69 22.40
C LEU A 753 -0.90 -16.77 23.76
N ASP A 754 -1.66 -16.74 24.85
CA ASP A 754 -1.09 -16.81 26.20
C ASP A 754 -0.51 -18.20 26.50
N ASP A 755 -1.26 -19.26 26.23
CA ASP A 755 -0.82 -20.65 26.40
C ASP A 755 0.39 -20.96 25.53
N ARG A 756 0.37 -20.53 24.26
CA ARG A 756 1.45 -20.76 23.29
C ARG A 756 2.71 -20.03 23.70
N LYS A 757 2.61 -18.78 24.15
CA LYS A 757 3.73 -18.01 24.69
C LYS A 757 4.40 -18.76 25.83
N GLN A 758 3.61 -19.24 26.81
CA GLN A 758 4.14 -20.00 27.95
C GLN A 758 4.84 -21.28 27.49
N PHE A 759 4.18 -22.09 26.66
CA PHE A 759 4.75 -23.33 26.16
C PHE A 759 6.06 -23.11 25.39
N VAL A 760 6.11 -22.12 24.50
CA VAL A 760 7.33 -21.80 23.73
C VAL A 760 8.44 -21.33 24.65
N SER A 761 8.13 -20.52 25.68
CA SER A 761 9.12 -20.06 26.67
C SER A 761 9.76 -21.24 27.41
N ASP A 762 8.98 -22.27 27.73
CA ASP A 762 9.45 -23.48 28.41
C ASP A 762 10.28 -24.41 27.50
N GLN A 763 10.20 -24.24 26.17
CA GLN A 763 10.94 -25.02 25.17
C GLN A 763 12.22 -24.33 24.69
N LEU A 764 12.36 -23.03 24.92
CA LEU A 764 13.56 -22.28 24.52
C LEU A 764 14.77 -22.69 25.37
N PRO A 765 15.98 -22.77 24.77
CA PRO A 765 17.19 -23.27 25.42
C PRO A 765 17.81 -22.34 26.48
#